data_AF-A0A7J2V322-F1
#
_entry.id   AF-A0A7J2V322-F1
#
_cell.length_a   1.000
_cell.length_b   1.000
_cell.length_c   1.000
_cell.angle_alpha   90.00
_cell.angle_beta   90.00
_cell.angle_gamma   90.00
#
_symmetry.space_group_name_H-M   'P 1'
#
loop_
_entity.id
_entity.type
_entity.pdbx_description
1 polymer ?
#
loop_
_entity_poly.entity_id
_entity_poly.type
_entity_poly.pdbx_seq_one_letter_code
_entity_poly.pdbx_strand_id
1 'polypeptide(L)'
;MRSPSTLRDLARSELEVGSRKYRYYSIPALEKEGYDIARLPASLRIILESMIRNYDGVSISDEDIENLLKWNPKSPSGEIAFKVARVITQDFTGASLILDLAVMREYVTKIGIDPAEVNPKVPVDLIIDHSVQVDFWGSPESLRRNIELEFTRNSERYRLFKWAATTFKNFRVFPPGIGIIHQVNLEYLSKVVIAEETREGYIAYFDTLIGTDSHTPMVNGVGVLGWGVGGVEAEAAMLGQPVIIPLPEVVGVHLYGELREGVTATDLVLTITELLRKKNVVGKFVEFFGEGVSSLSVPDRATIANMAPEYGSTLSLFPVDEETIRYLRLTGRPEDHIALVKKYMEIQGLFGSRSGDGIEYSEVVELDLSSVEPSIAGPSLPWQRLGLADVPKSFAKFVEERRKKPGFLEKRVSIDGEEITLKDGDVVIAAITSCTNTSNPEVMIGAGLVAKKAAELGLSIPKYVKTSIAPGSRVVTEYLSRSGLLAYLEKLGFSVVGYGCTTCIGNSGPLPEGISNALSKDGIMGVAVLSGNRNFEGRVHPDVRASYLMSPMLVVVYALAGSVNKDLSREPIAVTPNGPVYLKSIWPSRKEIIEIMDRYVKPELFIEKYSKIYEDAPEAWKKLEAPKGVLYEWDPKSTYIKRPPFLDDFRPDREPVIEDIIDARPLLILGDSISTDHISPAGRIDPESPAGKYLLEQGVSPKEFNTYGARRGNHEVMVRGAFANKGVRNKMLQDKGISGGYTIHYPSGEIMSVYDAAMRYMSEGVPLLIIAGKEYGLGSSRDWAARAPRLLGVRAVIAESFERIHRSNLVGMG
;
A
#
# COMPACT_ATOMS: atom_id res chain seq x y z
N MET A 1 -3.33 27.79 -46.30
CA MET A 1 -4.29 26.96 -45.54
C MET A 1 -3.62 26.62 -44.22
N ARG A 2 -4.13 27.09 -43.07
CA ARG A 2 -3.66 26.60 -41.77
C ARG A 2 -4.07 25.12 -41.68
N SER A 3 -3.17 24.26 -41.21
CA SER A 3 -3.53 22.90 -40.77
C SER A 3 -4.76 22.98 -39.86
N PRO A 4 -5.73 22.03 -39.92
CA PRO A 4 -6.76 21.97 -38.89
C PRO A 4 -6.06 21.95 -37.53
N SER A 5 -6.47 22.86 -36.63
CA SER A 5 -5.91 22.97 -35.28
C SER A 5 -6.30 21.72 -34.49
N THR A 6 -5.32 21.06 -33.89
CA THR A 6 -5.59 19.92 -33.00
C THR A 6 -6.30 20.40 -31.72
N LEU A 7 -7.00 19.50 -31.00
CA LEU A 7 -7.56 19.83 -29.68
C LEU A 7 -6.49 20.35 -28.71
N ARG A 8 -5.26 19.86 -28.85
CA ARG A 8 -4.08 20.33 -28.12
C ARG A 8 -3.76 21.79 -28.41
N ASP A 9 -3.81 22.22 -29.67
CA ASP A 9 -3.56 23.61 -30.05
C ASP A 9 -4.64 24.55 -29.49
N LEU A 10 -5.89 24.09 -29.48
CA LEU A 10 -7.05 24.83 -28.99
C LEU A 10 -7.04 24.98 -27.45
N ALA A 11 -6.55 23.97 -26.74
CA ALA A 11 -6.45 23.98 -25.28
C ALA A 11 -5.25 24.81 -24.78
N ARG A 12 -4.24 25.10 -25.61
CA ARG A 12 -3.01 25.79 -25.18
C ARG A 12 -3.32 27.20 -24.67
N SER A 13 -2.85 27.52 -23.47
CA SER A 13 -3.08 28.81 -22.81
C SER A 13 -1.89 29.22 -21.93
N GLU A 14 -1.93 30.46 -21.41
CA GLU A 14 -0.93 31.03 -20.51
C GLU A 14 -1.58 31.48 -19.19
N LEU A 15 -0.88 31.23 -18.10
CA LEU A 15 -1.25 31.60 -16.75
C LEU A 15 -0.10 32.41 -16.12
N GLU A 16 -0.41 33.56 -15.53
CA GLU A 16 0.53 34.36 -14.76
C GLU A 16 0.22 34.25 -13.26
N VAL A 17 1.23 33.91 -12.45
CA VAL A 17 1.14 33.82 -11.00
C VAL A 17 2.35 34.51 -10.39
N GLY A 18 2.12 35.59 -9.65
CA GLY A 18 3.21 36.45 -9.18
C GLY A 18 3.99 37.03 -10.36
N SER A 19 5.30 36.81 -10.40
CA SER A 19 6.18 37.26 -11.51
C SER A 19 6.47 36.17 -12.55
N ARG A 20 5.92 34.97 -12.39
CA ARG A 20 6.19 33.82 -13.28
C ARG A 20 5.02 33.60 -14.24
N LYS A 21 5.37 33.29 -15.50
CA LYS A 21 4.43 32.85 -16.54
C LYS A 21 4.56 31.36 -16.77
N TYR A 22 3.42 30.69 -16.87
CA TYR A 22 3.28 29.26 -17.08
C TYR A 22 2.45 29.03 -18.32
N ARG A 23 2.90 28.15 -19.21
CA ARG A 23 2.03 27.57 -20.23
C ARG A 23 1.24 26.42 -19.61
N TYR A 24 0.03 26.20 -20.08
CA TYR A 24 -0.78 25.06 -19.65
C TYR A 24 -1.82 24.71 -20.72
N TYR A 25 -2.52 23.60 -20.53
CA TYR A 25 -3.61 23.17 -21.39
C TYR A 25 -4.94 23.31 -20.63
N SER A 26 -5.77 24.25 -21.07
CA SER A 26 -7.06 24.59 -20.47
C SER A 26 -8.13 23.60 -20.89
N ILE A 27 -8.65 22.84 -19.95
CA ILE A 27 -9.77 21.92 -20.19
C ILE A 27 -11.09 22.68 -20.43
N PRO A 28 -11.40 23.76 -19.70
CA PRO A 28 -12.57 24.59 -20.00
C PRO A 28 -12.55 25.24 -21.39
N ALA A 29 -11.38 25.43 -22.01
CA ALA A 29 -11.31 26.00 -23.36
C ALA A 29 -12.03 25.14 -24.40
N LEU A 30 -12.12 23.82 -24.18
CA LEU A 30 -12.81 22.89 -25.08
C LEU A 30 -14.33 23.10 -25.11
N GLU A 31 -14.92 23.75 -24.10
CA GLU A 31 -16.36 24.08 -24.11
C GLU A 31 -16.71 25.03 -25.26
N LYS A 32 -15.76 25.88 -25.68
CA LYS A 32 -15.94 26.79 -26.83
C LYS A 32 -16.04 26.05 -28.15
N GLU A 33 -15.51 24.83 -28.21
CA GLU A 33 -15.56 23.93 -29.37
C GLU A 33 -16.79 23.02 -29.34
N GLY A 34 -17.68 23.20 -28.35
CA GLY A 34 -18.95 22.47 -28.24
C GLY A 34 -18.90 21.19 -27.41
N TYR A 35 -17.78 20.91 -26.71
CA TYR A 35 -17.69 19.78 -25.79
C TYR A 35 -18.29 20.13 -24.43
N ASP A 36 -19.18 19.28 -23.91
CA ASP A 36 -19.68 19.43 -22.54
C ASP A 36 -18.65 18.86 -21.56
N ILE A 37 -17.77 19.73 -21.08
CA ILE A 37 -16.72 19.41 -20.11
C ILE A 37 -17.26 19.50 -18.68
N ALA A 38 -18.21 20.41 -18.43
CA ALA A 38 -18.84 20.62 -17.13
C ALA A 38 -19.51 19.37 -16.58
N ARG A 39 -20.01 18.46 -17.43
CA ARG A 39 -20.56 17.16 -17.01
C ARG A 39 -19.54 16.14 -16.51
N LEU A 40 -18.28 16.22 -16.93
CA LEU A 40 -17.29 15.18 -16.62
C LEU A 40 -16.88 15.21 -15.13
N PRO A 41 -16.74 14.05 -14.47
CA PRO A 41 -16.11 13.95 -13.15
C PRO A 41 -14.68 14.52 -13.14
N ALA A 42 -14.22 14.97 -11.96
CA ALA A 42 -12.92 15.64 -11.81
C ALA A 42 -11.74 14.76 -12.25
N SER A 43 -11.78 13.48 -11.91
CA SER A 43 -10.81 12.46 -12.29
C SER A 43 -10.65 12.35 -13.80
N LEU A 44 -11.76 12.34 -14.55
CA LEU A 44 -11.74 12.28 -16.01
C LEU A 44 -11.20 13.58 -16.62
N ARG A 45 -11.47 14.75 -16.03
CA ARG A 45 -10.89 16.03 -16.50
C ARG A 45 -9.38 16.09 -16.30
N ILE A 46 -8.88 15.56 -15.17
CA ILE A 46 -7.43 15.48 -14.91
C ILE A 46 -6.75 14.53 -15.92
N ILE A 47 -7.36 13.39 -16.21
CA ILE A 47 -6.86 12.45 -17.23
C ILE A 47 -6.88 13.10 -18.62
N LEU A 48 -7.98 13.77 -18.99
CA LEU A 48 -8.12 14.47 -20.26
C LEU A 48 -7.02 15.53 -20.45
N GLU A 49 -6.65 16.28 -19.40
CA GLU A 49 -5.55 17.24 -19.47
C GLU A 49 -4.25 16.56 -19.84
N SER A 50 -3.96 15.41 -19.21
CA SER A 50 -2.75 14.66 -19.51
C SER A 50 -2.75 14.14 -20.94
N MET A 51 -3.88 13.63 -21.43
CA MET A 51 -4.03 13.14 -22.80
C MET A 51 -3.77 14.26 -23.82
N ILE A 52 -4.37 15.42 -23.61
CA ILE A 52 -4.21 16.59 -24.49
C ILE A 52 -2.77 17.11 -24.46
N ARG A 53 -2.19 17.27 -23.26
CA ARG A 53 -0.81 17.77 -23.10
C ARG A 53 0.21 16.84 -23.75
N ASN A 54 -0.03 15.53 -23.68
CA ASN A 54 0.88 14.50 -24.18
C ASN A 54 0.50 13.95 -25.58
N TYR A 55 -0.47 14.55 -26.26
CA TYR A 55 -0.88 14.14 -27.60
C TYR A 55 0.32 14.15 -28.56
N ASP A 56 0.53 13.00 -29.20
CA ASP A 56 1.57 12.76 -30.20
C ASP A 56 1.05 12.09 -31.48
N GLY A 57 -0.25 11.77 -31.56
CA GLY A 57 -0.88 11.13 -32.71
C GLY A 57 -0.50 9.65 -32.90
N VAL A 58 0.27 9.06 -31.97
CA VAL A 58 0.78 7.68 -32.05
C VAL A 58 0.45 6.90 -30.80
N SER A 59 0.97 7.33 -29.64
CA SER A 59 0.68 6.70 -28.35
C SER A 59 -0.57 7.29 -27.69
N ILE A 60 -0.92 8.51 -28.06
CA ILE A 60 -2.22 9.14 -27.75
C ILE A 60 -2.74 9.77 -29.04
N SER A 61 -3.80 9.17 -29.57
CA SER A 61 -4.47 9.57 -30.81
C SER A 61 -5.66 10.51 -30.57
N ASP A 62 -6.21 11.06 -31.65
CA ASP A 62 -7.46 11.84 -31.58
C ASP A 62 -8.64 10.97 -31.13
N GLU A 63 -8.66 9.70 -31.54
CA GLU A 63 -9.69 8.74 -31.13
C GLU A 63 -9.69 8.49 -29.62
N ASP A 64 -8.50 8.40 -29.01
CA ASP A 64 -8.38 8.23 -27.56
C ASP A 64 -9.00 9.41 -26.79
N ILE A 65 -8.73 10.64 -27.26
CA ILE A 65 -9.26 11.86 -26.64
C ILE A 65 -10.77 11.96 -26.86
N GLU A 66 -11.26 11.68 -28.07
CA GLU A 66 -12.68 11.67 -28.37
C GLU A 66 -13.46 10.63 -27.56
N ASN A 67 -12.87 9.45 -27.32
CA ASN A 67 -13.47 8.39 -26.51
C ASN A 67 -13.74 8.87 -25.08
N LEU A 68 -12.81 9.60 -24.46
CA LEU A 68 -13.02 10.16 -23.12
C LEU A 68 -14.06 11.30 -23.15
N LEU A 69 -14.00 12.21 -24.12
CA LEU A 69 -14.97 13.31 -24.24
C LEU A 69 -16.42 12.81 -24.40
N LYS A 70 -16.61 11.66 -25.05
CA LYS A 70 -17.90 10.98 -25.24
C LYS A 70 -18.27 10.03 -24.09
N TRP A 71 -17.55 10.05 -22.97
CA TRP A 71 -17.80 9.19 -21.82
C TRP A 71 -19.28 9.20 -21.41
N ASN A 72 -19.88 8.01 -21.33
CA ASN A 72 -21.26 7.83 -20.93
C ASN A 72 -21.31 7.24 -19.51
N PRO A 73 -21.84 7.97 -18.51
CA PRO A 73 -21.87 7.51 -17.12
C PRO A 73 -22.63 6.18 -16.95
N LYS A 74 -23.63 5.89 -17.79
CA LYS A 74 -24.48 4.69 -17.66
C LYS A 74 -23.88 3.43 -18.28
N SER A 75 -22.95 3.59 -19.22
CA SER A 75 -22.37 2.49 -19.99
C SER A 75 -21.03 2.93 -20.59
N PRO A 76 -20.00 3.15 -19.77
CA PRO A 76 -18.69 3.52 -20.27
C PRO A 76 -18.12 2.38 -21.11
N SER A 77 -17.48 2.72 -22.23
CA SER A 77 -16.92 1.77 -23.18
C SER A 77 -15.68 2.38 -23.83
N GLY A 78 -14.71 1.54 -24.18
CA GLY A 78 -13.41 1.96 -24.70
C GLY A 78 -12.33 1.99 -23.63
N GLU A 79 -11.20 2.60 -23.98
CA GLU A 79 -9.99 2.65 -23.15
C GLU A 79 -9.46 4.09 -23.05
N ILE A 80 -8.62 4.33 -22.05
CA ILE A 80 -7.90 5.57 -21.82
C ILE A 80 -6.41 5.28 -21.99
N ALA A 81 -5.73 6.08 -22.82
CA ALA A 81 -4.27 6.14 -22.88
C ALA A 81 -3.73 7.26 -21.97
N PHE A 82 -3.26 6.92 -20.77
CA PHE A 82 -2.90 7.90 -19.75
C PHE A 82 -1.40 7.93 -19.45
N LYS A 83 -0.73 9.06 -19.74
CA LYS A 83 0.65 9.32 -19.27
C LYS A 83 0.63 9.97 -17.89
N VAL A 84 1.30 9.37 -16.93
CA VAL A 84 1.44 9.90 -15.56
C VAL A 84 2.53 10.97 -15.50
N ALA A 85 2.45 11.87 -14.52
CA ALA A 85 3.50 12.86 -14.29
C ALA A 85 4.73 12.29 -13.58
N ARG A 86 4.56 11.24 -12.76
CA ARG A 86 5.65 10.57 -12.02
C ARG A 86 5.26 9.16 -11.59
N VAL A 87 6.26 8.39 -11.15
CA VAL A 87 6.10 7.04 -10.59
C VAL A 87 6.66 7.01 -9.16
N ILE A 88 6.02 6.26 -8.27
CA ILE A 88 6.54 6.01 -6.92
C ILE A 88 6.67 4.50 -6.66
N THR A 89 7.71 4.09 -5.96
CA THR A 89 7.95 2.68 -5.64
C THR A 89 8.53 2.51 -4.24
N GLN A 90 8.45 1.29 -3.72
CA GLN A 90 9.02 0.88 -2.44
C GLN A 90 10.01 -0.27 -2.64
N ASP A 91 10.88 -0.53 -1.66
CA ASP A 91 12.06 -1.40 -1.82
C ASP A 91 11.79 -2.87 -2.15
N PHE A 92 10.62 -3.45 -1.84
CA PHE A 92 10.28 -4.82 -2.26
C PHE A 92 9.97 -4.89 -3.76
N THR A 93 9.11 -4.00 -4.28
CA THR A 93 8.75 -3.99 -5.72
C THR A 93 9.77 -3.26 -6.59
N GLY A 94 10.42 -2.23 -6.04
CA GLY A 94 11.43 -1.43 -6.70
C GLY A 94 12.68 -2.24 -7.03
N ALA A 95 12.97 -3.30 -6.26
CA ALA A 95 14.01 -4.26 -6.60
C ALA A 95 13.77 -4.88 -7.98
N SER A 96 12.57 -5.39 -8.25
CA SER A 96 12.25 -6.00 -9.54
C SER A 96 12.32 -4.99 -10.69
N LEU A 97 11.76 -3.79 -10.51
CA LEU A 97 11.85 -2.69 -11.48
C LEU A 97 13.29 -2.36 -11.88
N ILE A 98 14.18 -2.21 -10.90
CA ILE A 98 15.59 -1.86 -11.16
C ILE A 98 16.30 -2.99 -11.92
N LEU A 99 15.96 -4.25 -11.61
CA LEU A 99 16.56 -5.40 -12.28
C LEU A 99 16.08 -5.56 -13.72
N ASP A 100 14.81 -5.27 -14.00
CA ASP A 100 14.29 -5.28 -15.36
C ASP A 100 15.00 -4.21 -16.21
N LEU A 101 15.12 -2.97 -15.70
CA LEU A 101 15.91 -1.92 -16.36
C LEU A 101 17.38 -2.31 -16.56
N ALA A 102 17.99 -2.98 -15.58
CA ALA A 102 19.37 -3.46 -15.69
C ALA A 102 19.53 -4.50 -16.81
N VAL A 103 18.61 -5.46 -16.92
CA VAL A 103 18.62 -6.48 -17.99
C VAL A 103 18.27 -5.87 -19.34
N MET A 104 17.34 -4.90 -19.40
CA MET A 104 17.07 -4.14 -20.61
C MET A 104 18.33 -3.42 -21.11
N ARG A 105 19.13 -2.81 -20.22
CA ARG A 105 20.41 -2.18 -20.58
C ARG A 105 21.41 -3.18 -21.17
N GLU A 106 21.54 -4.37 -20.58
CA GLU A 106 22.38 -5.42 -21.17
C GLU A 106 21.87 -5.83 -22.55
N TYR A 107 20.56 -5.97 -22.69
CA TYR A 107 19.94 -6.38 -23.94
C TYR A 107 20.20 -5.38 -25.06
N VAL A 108 19.89 -4.10 -24.84
CA VAL A 108 20.09 -3.04 -25.84
C VAL A 108 21.58 -2.88 -26.19
N THR A 109 22.47 -3.10 -25.23
CA THR A 109 23.93 -3.11 -25.48
C THR A 109 24.33 -4.23 -26.44
N LYS A 110 23.78 -5.44 -26.29
CA LYS A 110 24.08 -6.58 -27.18
C LYS A 110 23.67 -6.33 -28.63
N ILE A 111 22.66 -5.49 -28.86
CA ILE A 111 22.18 -5.12 -30.20
C ILE A 111 22.74 -3.76 -30.68
N GLY A 112 23.74 -3.21 -29.99
CA GLY A 112 24.47 -2.01 -30.43
C GLY A 112 23.80 -0.67 -30.12
N ILE A 113 22.79 -0.65 -29.23
CA ILE A 113 22.14 0.57 -28.74
C ILE A 113 22.82 1.02 -27.45
N ASP A 114 22.95 2.34 -27.24
CA ASP A 114 23.50 2.90 -26.00
C ASP A 114 22.61 2.51 -24.80
N PRO A 115 23.12 1.81 -23.77
CA PRO A 115 22.35 1.48 -22.59
C PRO A 115 21.79 2.70 -21.84
N ALA A 116 22.38 3.89 -21.99
CA ALA A 116 21.87 5.10 -21.36
C ALA A 116 20.49 5.54 -21.89
N GLU A 117 20.06 5.05 -23.06
CA GLU A 117 18.73 5.32 -23.62
C GLU A 117 17.61 4.63 -22.83
N VAL A 118 17.91 3.48 -22.21
CA VAL A 118 17.02 2.84 -21.22
C VAL A 118 17.13 3.63 -19.92
N ASN A 119 16.22 4.59 -19.76
CA ASN A 119 16.16 5.49 -18.63
C ASN A 119 14.73 5.98 -18.39
N PRO A 120 14.30 6.14 -17.12
CA PRO A 120 13.04 6.79 -16.81
C PRO A 120 12.87 8.17 -17.47
N LYS A 121 11.75 8.37 -18.16
CA LYS A 121 11.32 9.60 -18.83
C LYS A 121 10.55 10.53 -17.88
N VAL A 122 9.97 9.98 -16.82
CA VAL A 122 9.31 10.74 -15.73
C VAL A 122 10.06 10.54 -14.41
N PRO A 123 9.91 11.44 -13.42
CA PRO A 123 10.45 11.23 -12.08
C PRO A 123 10.00 9.90 -11.45
N VAL A 124 10.93 9.18 -10.85
CA VAL A 124 10.73 7.94 -10.12
C VAL A 124 11.31 8.09 -8.71
N ASP A 125 10.46 7.94 -7.69
CA ASP A 125 10.87 8.00 -6.29
C ASP A 125 10.75 6.62 -5.65
N LEU A 126 11.87 6.02 -5.21
CA LEU A 126 11.90 4.79 -4.43
C LEU A 126 12.07 5.10 -2.94
N ILE A 127 11.15 4.61 -2.10
CA ILE A 127 11.23 4.75 -0.64
C ILE A 127 11.56 3.39 -0.02
N ILE A 128 12.57 3.34 0.86
CA ILE A 128 12.93 2.10 1.58
C ILE A 128 12.19 2.05 2.92
N ASP A 129 11.10 1.29 2.98
CA ASP A 129 10.18 1.22 4.12
C ASP A 129 9.63 -0.20 4.41
N HIS A 130 9.84 -1.17 3.53
CA HIS A 130 9.40 -2.57 3.70
C HIS A 130 10.48 -3.48 4.30
N SER A 131 11.66 -2.96 4.62
CA SER A 131 12.81 -3.76 5.07
C SER A 131 12.92 -3.91 6.58
N VAL A 132 12.56 -2.88 7.35
CA VAL A 132 12.63 -2.91 8.81
C VAL A 132 11.57 -3.85 9.39
N GLN A 133 11.97 -4.62 10.41
CA GLN A 133 11.14 -5.56 11.14
C GLN A 133 11.13 -5.22 12.63
N VAL A 134 10.04 -5.54 13.32
CA VAL A 134 9.91 -5.30 14.76
C VAL A 134 10.58 -6.45 15.55
N ASP A 135 11.88 -6.63 15.38
CA ASP A 135 12.65 -7.65 16.11
C ASP A 135 12.71 -7.32 17.61
N PHE A 136 12.93 -6.06 17.93
CA PHE A 136 12.93 -5.48 19.28
C PHE A 136 11.77 -4.51 19.43
N TRP A 137 11.19 -4.47 20.63
CA TRP A 137 9.99 -3.73 20.97
C TRP A 137 9.96 -3.40 22.47
N GLY A 138 9.03 -2.55 22.90
CA GLY A 138 8.82 -2.25 24.33
C GLY A 138 9.94 -1.46 25.02
N SER A 139 10.93 -0.97 24.28
CA SER A 139 12.09 -0.26 24.83
C SER A 139 12.56 0.88 23.92
N PRO A 140 13.07 2.00 24.46
CA PRO A 140 13.70 3.08 23.67
C PRO A 140 14.85 2.62 22.76
N GLU A 141 15.55 1.53 23.11
CA GLU A 141 16.62 0.95 22.29
C GLU A 141 16.13 0.21 21.03
N SER A 142 14.81 -0.02 20.93
CA SER A 142 14.22 -0.84 19.85
C SER A 142 14.50 -0.26 18.48
N LEU A 143 14.35 1.07 18.30
CA LEU A 143 14.63 1.74 17.03
C LEU A 143 16.05 1.44 16.53
N ARG A 144 17.06 1.67 17.38
CA ARG A 144 18.47 1.49 17.02
C ARG A 144 18.76 0.04 16.62
N ARG A 145 18.31 -0.91 17.45
CA ARG A 145 18.57 -2.34 17.24
C ARG A 145 17.86 -2.89 16.01
N ASN A 146 16.64 -2.43 15.73
CA ASN A 146 15.91 -2.84 14.53
C ASN A 146 16.57 -2.29 13.26
N ILE A 147 17.03 -1.03 13.28
CA ILE A 147 17.80 -0.45 12.16
C ILE A 147 19.12 -1.22 11.95
N GLU A 148 19.85 -1.55 13.01
CA GLU A 148 21.08 -2.35 12.90
C GLU A 148 20.82 -3.71 12.21
N LEU A 149 19.80 -4.44 12.64
CA LEU A 149 19.42 -5.71 12.01
C LEU A 149 18.92 -5.54 10.57
N GLU A 150 18.18 -4.47 10.29
CA GLU A 150 17.73 -4.14 8.94
C GLU A 150 18.93 -4.00 7.98
N PHE A 151 19.99 -3.29 8.37
CA PHE A 151 21.19 -3.16 7.54
C PHE A 151 21.95 -4.47 7.40
N THR A 152 22.10 -5.24 8.48
CA THR A 152 22.74 -6.56 8.40
C THR A 152 22.01 -7.48 7.41
N ARG A 153 20.68 -7.44 7.37
CA ARG A 153 19.86 -8.31 6.50
C ARG A 153 19.73 -7.83 5.07
N ASN A 154 19.81 -6.52 4.81
CA ASN A 154 19.41 -5.93 3.52
C ASN A 154 20.52 -5.16 2.78
N SER A 155 21.76 -5.17 3.29
CA SER A 155 22.88 -4.43 2.70
C SER A 155 23.04 -4.64 1.19
N GLU A 156 22.90 -5.88 0.69
CA GLU A 156 23.06 -6.16 -0.73
C GLU A 156 21.97 -5.51 -1.61
N ARG A 157 20.71 -5.55 -1.15
CA ARG A 157 19.59 -4.87 -1.81
C ARG A 157 19.81 -3.36 -1.83
N TYR A 158 20.34 -2.81 -0.74
CA TYR A 158 20.62 -1.38 -0.64
C TYR A 158 21.73 -0.94 -1.59
N ARG A 159 22.70 -1.79 -1.91
CA ARG A 159 23.72 -1.51 -2.94
C ARG A 159 23.09 -1.39 -4.32
N LEU A 160 22.14 -2.28 -4.66
CA LEU A 160 21.36 -2.18 -5.90
C LEU A 160 20.62 -0.85 -5.99
N PHE A 161 19.92 -0.44 -4.92
CA PHE A 161 19.18 0.83 -4.93
C PHE A 161 20.10 2.04 -5.03
N LYS A 162 21.24 2.02 -4.31
CA LYS A 162 22.22 3.10 -4.37
C LYS A 162 22.88 3.20 -5.76
N TRP A 163 23.14 2.06 -6.42
CA TRP A 163 23.57 2.04 -7.83
C TRP A 163 22.50 2.68 -8.74
N ALA A 164 21.24 2.26 -8.62
CA ALA A 164 20.15 2.80 -9.44
C ALA A 164 20.03 4.32 -9.31
N ALA A 165 20.11 4.85 -8.08
CA ALA A 165 20.05 6.27 -7.79
C ALA A 165 21.18 7.09 -8.45
N THR A 166 22.36 6.49 -8.64
CA THR A 166 23.50 7.15 -9.29
C THR A 166 23.53 6.96 -10.81
N THR A 167 22.81 5.97 -11.32
CA THR A 167 22.97 5.45 -12.69
C THR A 167 21.79 5.81 -13.60
N PHE A 168 20.58 5.96 -13.06
CA PHE A 168 19.40 6.40 -13.81
C PHE A 168 19.11 7.87 -13.54
N LYS A 169 18.93 8.66 -14.61
CA LYS A 169 18.38 10.02 -14.49
C LYS A 169 16.91 9.92 -14.09
N ASN A 170 16.41 10.95 -13.40
CA ASN A 170 15.05 11.00 -12.87
C ASN A 170 14.72 9.91 -11.83
N PHE A 171 15.70 9.17 -11.32
CA PHE A 171 15.48 8.13 -10.32
C PHE A 171 16.10 8.54 -8.98
N ARG A 172 15.27 8.71 -7.95
CA ARG A 172 15.70 9.09 -6.61
C ARG A 172 15.39 7.98 -5.61
N VAL A 173 16.31 7.74 -4.69
CA VAL A 173 16.13 6.80 -3.58
C VAL A 173 16.09 7.56 -2.27
N PHE A 174 15.06 7.32 -1.46
CA PHE A 174 14.96 7.74 -0.08
C PHE A 174 15.55 6.64 0.81
N PRO A 175 16.56 6.98 1.64
CA PRO A 175 17.23 6.03 2.52
C PRO A 175 16.28 5.33 3.50
N PRO A 176 16.71 4.20 4.11
CA PRO A 176 15.98 3.57 5.21
C PRO A 176 15.82 4.52 6.40
N GLY A 177 14.71 4.41 7.13
CA GLY A 177 14.49 5.18 8.37
C GLY A 177 14.08 6.64 8.18
N ILE A 178 13.57 6.99 7.00
CA ILE A 178 13.04 8.33 6.68
C ILE A 178 11.52 8.38 6.87
N GLY A 179 10.80 7.35 6.42
CA GLY A 179 9.35 7.29 6.49
C GLY A 179 8.76 6.24 5.55
N ILE A 180 7.44 6.10 5.59
CA ILE A 180 6.65 5.20 4.74
C ILE A 180 6.30 5.93 3.44
N ILE A 181 6.37 5.21 2.31
CA ILE A 181 6.16 5.69 0.94
C ILE A 181 5.02 6.70 0.81
N HIS A 182 3.83 6.38 1.31
CA HIS A 182 2.64 7.21 1.12
C HIS A 182 2.60 8.44 2.02
N GLN A 183 3.17 8.37 3.22
CA GLN A 183 3.27 9.53 4.10
C GLN A 183 4.34 10.50 3.60
N VAL A 184 5.50 10.00 3.16
CA VAL A 184 6.51 10.81 2.45
C VAL A 184 5.92 11.42 1.17
N ASN A 185 5.08 10.66 0.46
CA ASN A 185 4.42 11.17 -0.73
C ASN A 185 3.49 12.35 -0.42
N LEU A 186 2.65 12.22 0.61
CA LEU A 186 1.70 13.25 1.03
C LEU A 186 2.42 14.49 1.59
N GLU A 187 3.36 14.27 2.53
CA GLU A 187 4.02 15.34 3.27
C GLU A 187 5.09 16.07 2.47
N TYR A 188 5.70 15.46 1.43
CA TYR A 188 6.87 16.05 0.73
C TYR A 188 6.84 15.99 -0.81
N LEU A 189 6.56 14.83 -1.39
CA LEU A 189 6.69 14.62 -2.84
C LEU A 189 5.59 15.30 -3.63
N SER A 190 4.36 15.21 -3.15
CA SER A 190 3.17 15.67 -3.87
C SER A 190 3.15 17.18 -4.02
N LYS A 191 2.90 17.62 -5.26
CA LYS A 191 2.88 19.03 -5.66
C LYS A 191 1.49 19.55 -5.94
N VAL A 192 0.50 18.67 -6.14
CA VAL A 192 -0.88 18.97 -6.60
C VAL A 192 -0.90 19.51 -8.03
N VAL A 193 -0.11 20.55 -8.31
CA VAL A 193 0.20 21.07 -9.63
C VAL A 193 1.71 21.05 -9.78
N ILE A 194 2.22 20.48 -10.87
CA ILE A 194 3.64 20.49 -11.20
C ILE A 194 3.94 21.73 -12.04
N ALA A 195 5.00 22.44 -11.66
CA ALA A 195 5.65 23.45 -12.48
C ALA A 195 6.96 22.86 -13.01
N GLU A 196 6.99 22.50 -14.28
CA GLU A 196 8.18 21.95 -14.95
C GLU A 196 8.86 23.03 -15.78
N GLU A 197 10.18 23.15 -15.65
CA GLU A 197 10.98 24.00 -16.52
C GLU A 197 11.31 23.27 -17.82
N THR A 198 10.87 23.83 -18.95
CA THR A 198 11.17 23.28 -20.28
C THR A 198 12.01 24.26 -21.09
N ARG A 199 12.53 23.83 -22.25
CA ARG A 199 13.25 24.70 -23.19
C ARG A 199 12.42 25.92 -23.65
N GLU A 200 11.09 25.82 -23.59
CA GLU A 200 10.14 26.84 -24.01
C GLU A 200 9.57 27.63 -22.81
N GLY A 201 10.21 27.56 -21.63
CA GLY A 201 9.76 28.17 -20.38
C GLY A 201 8.99 27.19 -19.49
N TYR A 202 8.35 27.70 -18.44
CA TYR A 202 7.61 26.86 -17.49
C TYR A 202 6.29 26.36 -18.07
N ILE A 203 5.97 25.09 -17.77
CA ILE A 203 4.65 24.50 -17.99
C ILE A 203 4.05 24.10 -16.64
N ALA A 204 2.75 24.37 -16.46
CA ALA A 204 1.96 23.94 -15.31
C ALA A 204 0.97 22.85 -15.72
N TYR A 205 0.90 21.76 -14.96
CA TYR A 205 -0.03 20.64 -15.19
C TYR A 205 -0.33 19.89 -13.89
N PHE A 206 -1.34 19.01 -13.89
CA PHE A 206 -1.70 18.27 -12.67
C PHE A 206 -0.59 17.31 -12.23
N ASP A 207 -0.33 17.25 -10.93
CA ASP A 207 0.44 16.14 -10.36
C ASP A 207 -0.42 14.86 -10.46
N THR A 208 0.11 13.85 -11.15
CA THR A 208 -0.51 12.53 -11.28
C THR A 208 0.54 11.44 -11.16
N LEU A 209 0.17 10.30 -10.58
CA LEU A 209 1.12 9.20 -10.43
C LEU A 209 0.48 7.82 -10.46
N ILE A 210 1.32 6.84 -10.76
CA ILE A 210 1.08 5.46 -10.37
C ILE A 210 2.18 5.02 -9.42
N GLY A 211 1.87 4.05 -8.57
CA GLY A 211 2.86 3.49 -7.67
C GLY A 211 2.83 1.98 -7.61
N THR A 212 3.98 1.35 -7.41
CA THR A 212 4.05 -0.11 -7.23
C THR A 212 3.68 -0.53 -5.80
N ASP A 213 2.66 0.12 -5.24
CA ASP A 213 2.02 -0.20 -3.98
C ASP A 213 0.52 0.08 -4.10
N SER A 214 -0.32 -0.84 -3.61
CA SER A 214 -1.76 -0.74 -3.75
C SER A 214 -2.35 0.52 -3.09
N HIS A 215 -1.76 1.02 -2.01
CA HIS A 215 -2.31 2.16 -1.25
C HIS A 215 -1.81 3.54 -1.73
N THR A 216 -1.20 3.58 -2.93
CA THR A 216 -0.91 4.84 -3.64
C THR A 216 -2.12 5.80 -3.71
N PRO A 217 -3.40 5.33 -3.80
CA PRO A 217 -4.58 6.18 -3.68
C PRO A 217 -4.64 7.09 -2.43
N MET A 218 -3.86 6.83 -1.37
CA MET A 218 -3.75 7.74 -0.23
C MET A 218 -3.48 9.21 -0.63
N VAL A 219 -2.72 9.42 -1.71
CA VAL A 219 -2.40 10.74 -2.25
C VAL A 219 -3.64 11.48 -2.81
N ASN A 220 -4.70 10.75 -3.13
CA ASN A 220 -5.94 11.33 -3.64
C ASN A 220 -6.66 12.20 -2.60
N GLY A 221 -6.34 12.03 -1.31
CA GLY A 221 -6.85 12.89 -0.23
C GLY A 221 -6.36 14.34 -0.30
N VAL A 222 -5.24 14.61 -1.00
CA VAL A 222 -4.75 15.97 -1.29
C VAL A 222 -5.09 16.43 -2.72
N GLY A 223 -5.98 15.70 -3.41
CA GLY A 223 -6.45 16.01 -4.75
C GLY A 223 -5.51 15.62 -5.89
N VAL A 224 -4.48 14.82 -5.61
CA VAL A 224 -3.57 14.26 -6.62
C VAL A 224 -4.12 12.93 -7.12
N LEU A 225 -4.31 12.82 -8.44
CA LEU A 225 -4.83 11.60 -9.05
C LEU A 225 -3.72 10.53 -9.12
N GLY A 226 -3.92 9.41 -8.45
CA GLY A 226 -3.00 8.29 -8.55
C GLY A 226 -3.44 7.00 -7.90
N TRP A 227 -2.90 5.88 -8.37
CA TRP A 227 -3.30 4.54 -7.93
C TRP A 227 -2.18 3.51 -7.98
N GLY A 228 -2.45 2.35 -7.37
CA GLY A 228 -1.51 1.24 -7.30
C GLY A 228 -1.50 0.39 -8.58
N VAL A 229 -0.31 0.08 -9.09
CA VAL A 229 -0.06 -0.76 -10.27
C VAL A 229 0.98 -1.83 -9.93
N GLY A 230 1.15 -2.82 -10.79
CA GLY A 230 2.29 -3.74 -10.66
C GLY A 230 3.59 -3.17 -11.24
N GLY A 231 4.68 -3.91 -11.05
CA GLY A 231 6.01 -3.51 -11.52
C GLY A 231 6.06 -3.30 -13.03
N VAL A 232 5.56 -4.25 -13.82
CA VAL A 232 5.61 -4.17 -15.30
C VAL A 232 4.91 -2.92 -15.84
N GLU A 233 3.72 -2.61 -15.32
CA GLU A 233 2.96 -1.41 -15.72
C GLU A 233 3.68 -0.12 -15.30
N ALA A 234 4.28 -0.08 -14.11
CA ALA A 234 5.11 1.04 -13.67
C ALA A 234 6.39 1.20 -14.50
N GLU A 235 6.99 0.10 -14.96
CA GLU A 235 8.15 0.09 -15.85
C GLU A 235 7.82 0.68 -17.22
N ALA A 236 6.72 0.25 -17.83
CA ALA A 236 6.24 0.80 -19.10
C ALA A 236 5.99 2.32 -18.97
N ALA A 237 5.29 2.73 -17.90
CA ALA A 237 4.99 4.14 -17.65
C ALA A 237 6.26 4.98 -17.44
N MET A 238 7.22 4.48 -16.64
CA MET A 238 8.47 5.22 -16.44
C MET A 238 9.29 5.33 -17.73
N LEU A 239 9.18 4.39 -18.67
CA LEU A 239 9.83 4.46 -19.99
C LEU A 239 9.06 5.30 -21.01
N GLY A 240 7.95 5.94 -20.61
CA GLY A 240 7.19 6.90 -21.41
C GLY A 240 5.98 6.31 -22.16
N GLN A 241 5.66 5.04 -21.94
CA GLN A 241 4.44 4.45 -22.47
C GLN A 241 3.22 4.93 -21.68
N PRO A 242 2.06 5.15 -22.34
CA PRO A 242 0.82 5.41 -21.63
C PRO A 242 0.38 4.16 -20.86
N VAL A 243 -0.21 4.37 -19.69
CA VAL A 243 -0.97 3.34 -18.99
C VAL A 243 -2.32 3.20 -19.69
N ILE A 244 -2.62 2.00 -20.19
CA ILE A 244 -3.89 1.71 -20.84
C ILE A 244 -4.85 1.11 -19.82
N ILE A 245 -5.97 1.80 -19.57
CA ILE A 245 -7.03 1.31 -18.67
C ILE A 245 -8.38 1.35 -19.38
N PRO A 246 -9.31 0.43 -19.05
CA PRO A 246 -10.69 0.57 -19.48
C PRO A 246 -11.27 1.90 -19.00
N LEU A 247 -12.09 2.53 -19.84
CA LEU A 247 -12.82 3.74 -19.49
C LEU A 247 -13.73 3.43 -18.28
N PRO A 248 -13.53 4.07 -17.11
CA PRO A 248 -14.14 3.59 -15.87
C PRO A 248 -15.55 4.15 -15.67
N GLU A 249 -16.37 3.41 -14.92
CA GLU A 249 -17.49 4.01 -14.19
C GLU A 249 -16.93 4.92 -13.08
N VAL A 250 -17.64 6.01 -12.78
CA VAL A 250 -17.27 6.94 -11.70
C VAL A 250 -18.40 7.06 -10.69
N VAL A 251 -18.17 6.61 -9.47
CA VAL A 251 -19.12 6.67 -8.35
C VAL A 251 -18.88 7.95 -7.55
N GLY A 252 -19.88 8.81 -7.47
CA GLY A 252 -19.86 9.98 -6.61
C GLY A 252 -20.30 9.61 -5.20
N VAL A 253 -19.52 9.96 -4.18
CA VAL A 253 -19.87 9.79 -2.77
C VAL A 253 -20.16 11.16 -2.18
N HIS A 254 -21.45 11.42 -1.96
CA HIS A 254 -21.93 12.66 -1.38
C HIS A 254 -21.83 12.60 0.15
N LEU A 255 -20.93 13.41 0.70
CA LEU A 255 -20.75 13.55 2.14
C LEU A 255 -21.48 14.80 2.64
N TYR A 256 -22.37 14.63 3.61
CA TYR A 256 -23.09 15.71 4.27
C TYR A 256 -23.09 15.56 5.79
N GLY A 257 -23.46 16.62 6.51
CA GLY A 257 -23.35 16.67 7.97
C GLY A 257 -21.91 16.74 8.46
N GLU A 258 -21.68 16.46 9.74
CA GLU A 258 -20.37 16.50 10.39
C GLU A 258 -20.18 15.30 11.33
N LEU A 259 -18.93 14.86 11.50
CA LEU A 259 -18.60 13.80 12.44
C LEU A 259 -18.91 14.23 13.89
N ARG A 260 -19.49 13.31 14.67
CA ARG A 260 -19.79 13.53 16.09
C ARG A 260 -18.51 13.51 16.93
N GLU A 261 -18.56 14.18 18.10
CA GLU A 261 -17.49 14.14 19.08
C GLU A 261 -17.09 12.70 19.44
N GLY A 262 -15.79 12.43 19.45
CA GLY A 262 -15.24 11.11 19.75
C GLY A 262 -15.20 10.12 18.58
N VAL A 263 -15.75 10.48 17.41
CA VAL A 263 -15.58 9.72 16.16
C VAL A 263 -14.31 10.18 15.45
N THR A 264 -13.53 9.22 14.96
CA THR A 264 -12.22 9.46 14.32
C THR A 264 -12.29 9.25 12.81
N ALA A 265 -11.27 9.73 12.08
CA ALA A 265 -11.09 9.40 10.66
C ALA A 265 -11.02 7.90 10.40
N THR A 266 -10.50 7.12 11.36
CA THR A 266 -10.47 5.65 11.26
C THR A 266 -11.88 5.07 11.26
N ASP A 267 -12.78 5.56 12.09
CA ASP A 267 -14.16 5.11 12.14
C ASP A 267 -14.91 5.43 10.84
N LEU A 268 -14.65 6.61 10.28
CA LEU A 268 -15.20 7.05 8.99
C LEU A 268 -14.71 6.14 7.85
N VAL A 269 -13.41 5.87 7.74
CA VAL A 269 -12.92 5.01 6.65
C VAL A 269 -13.41 3.58 6.77
N LEU A 270 -13.55 3.02 7.98
CA LEU A 270 -14.11 1.68 8.16
C LEU A 270 -15.59 1.64 7.73
N THR A 271 -16.34 2.70 8.01
CA THR A 271 -17.74 2.85 7.57
C THR A 271 -17.84 2.95 6.04
N ILE A 272 -17.00 3.78 5.41
CA ILE A 272 -16.93 3.90 3.94
C ILE A 272 -16.49 2.58 3.31
N THR A 273 -15.54 1.88 3.92
CA THR A 273 -15.04 0.59 3.40
C THR A 273 -16.15 -0.46 3.37
N GLU A 274 -16.94 -0.57 4.46
CA GLU A 274 -18.11 -1.44 4.51
C GLU A 274 -19.15 -1.04 3.45
N LEU A 275 -19.48 0.25 3.36
CA LEU A 275 -20.48 0.79 2.44
C LEU A 275 -20.12 0.53 0.98
N LEU A 276 -18.91 0.91 0.56
CA LEU A 276 -18.48 0.80 -0.83
C LEU A 276 -18.22 -0.65 -1.26
N ARG A 277 -17.87 -1.55 -0.32
CA ARG A 277 -17.88 -2.99 -0.62
C ARG A 277 -19.27 -3.52 -0.94
N LYS A 278 -20.30 -3.10 -0.19
CA LYS A 278 -21.69 -3.47 -0.49
C LYS A 278 -22.16 -2.92 -1.85
N LYS A 279 -21.59 -1.79 -2.30
CA LYS A 279 -21.85 -1.17 -3.60
C LYS A 279 -21.05 -1.75 -4.76
N ASN A 280 -20.09 -2.65 -4.51
CA ASN A 280 -19.25 -3.29 -5.52
C ASN A 280 -18.57 -2.28 -6.47
N VAL A 281 -17.71 -1.42 -5.91
CA VAL A 281 -16.96 -0.42 -6.68
C VAL A 281 -15.67 -0.97 -7.31
N VAL A 282 -15.55 -2.29 -7.48
CA VAL A 282 -14.34 -2.93 -8.03
C VAL A 282 -14.07 -2.44 -9.45
N GLY A 283 -12.87 -1.91 -9.69
CA GLY A 283 -12.46 -1.37 -10.99
C GLY A 283 -13.05 0.00 -11.34
N LYS A 284 -13.93 0.55 -10.51
CA LYS A 284 -14.53 1.89 -10.69
C LYS A 284 -13.65 2.97 -10.07
N PHE A 285 -13.87 4.22 -10.48
CA PHE A 285 -13.34 5.39 -9.77
C PHE A 285 -14.35 5.84 -8.72
N VAL A 286 -13.84 6.39 -7.62
CA VAL A 286 -14.65 7.01 -6.57
C VAL A 286 -14.24 8.48 -6.44
N GLU A 287 -15.22 9.38 -6.39
CA GLU A 287 -15.01 10.81 -6.13
C GLU A 287 -15.86 11.25 -4.94
N PHE A 288 -15.26 11.97 -4.00
CA PHE A 288 -15.96 12.54 -2.86
C PHE A 288 -16.38 13.97 -3.16
N PHE A 289 -17.63 14.32 -2.84
CA PHE A 289 -18.19 15.67 -3.02
C PHE A 289 -19.21 15.97 -1.91
N GLY A 290 -19.76 17.19 -1.90
CA GLY A 290 -20.73 17.62 -0.88
C GLY A 290 -20.13 18.49 0.23
N GLU A 291 -21.00 19.12 1.01
CA GLU A 291 -20.62 20.06 2.06
C GLU A 291 -19.79 19.41 3.17
N GLY A 292 -20.03 18.13 3.47
CA GLY A 292 -19.33 17.38 4.51
C GLY A 292 -17.84 17.22 4.22
N VAL A 293 -17.41 17.24 2.95
CA VAL A 293 -15.99 17.19 2.55
C VAL A 293 -15.18 18.33 3.17
N SER A 294 -15.76 19.52 3.26
CA SER A 294 -15.09 20.71 3.80
C SER A 294 -14.82 20.62 5.30
N SER A 295 -15.52 19.73 6.02
CA SER A 295 -15.30 19.46 7.44
C SER A 295 -14.13 18.51 7.73
N LEU A 296 -13.63 17.82 6.71
CA LEU A 296 -12.57 16.83 6.79
C LEU A 296 -11.21 17.43 6.44
N SER A 297 -10.22 17.27 7.31
CA SER A 297 -8.84 17.68 7.05
C SER A 297 -8.20 16.79 5.97
N VAL A 298 -7.13 17.26 5.31
CA VAL A 298 -6.40 16.42 4.33
C VAL A 298 -5.92 15.08 4.92
N PRO A 299 -5.40 15.01 6.17
CA PRO A 299 -5.11 13.72 6.78
C PRO A 299 -6.33 12.79 6.90
N ASP A 300 -7.53 13.30 7.19
CA ASP A 300 -8.76 12.48 7.23
C ASP A 300 -9.10 11.93 5.84
N ARG A 301 -9.04 12.81 4.83
CA ARG A 301 -9.25 12.46 3.42
C ARG A 301 -8.25 11.40 2.95
N ALA A 302 -6.98 11.56 3.33
CA ALA A 302 -5.91 10.61 3.01
C ALA A 302 -6.13 9.26 3.68
N THR A 303 -6.59 9.22 4.94
CA THR A 303 -7.00 7.99 5.63
C THR A 303 -8.09 7.25 4.84
N ILE A 304 -9.10 7.97 4.33
CA ILE A 304 -10.19 7.40 3.53
C ILE A 304 -9.69 6.87 2.19
N ALA A 305 -8.94 7.70 1.46
CA ALA A 305 -8.43 7.36 0.14
C ALA A 305 -7.40 6.22 0.18
N ASN A 306 -6.63 6.08 1.28
CA ASN A 306 -5.68 4.99 1.48
C ASN A 306 -6.33 3.61 1.34
N MET A 307 -7.55 3.44 1.86
CA MET A 307 -8.25 2.16 1.87
C MET A 307 -9.00 1.86 0.56
N ALA A 308 -8.77 2.62 -0.52
CA ALA A 308 -9.33 2.35 -1.85
C ALA A 308 -9.20 0.90 -2.32
N PRO A 309 -8.04 0.22 -2.16
CA PRO A 309 -7.92 -1.20 -2.50
C PRO A 309 -8.80 -2.10 -1.63
N GLU A 310 -9.02 -1.74 -0.37
CA GLU A 310 -9.80 -2.51 0.57
C GLU A 310 -11.30 -2.44 0.29
N TYR A 311 -11.82 -1.37 -0.32
CA TYR A 311 -13.19 -1.34 -0.88
C TYR A 311 -13.29 -1.60 -2.39
N GLY A 312 -12.17 -1.70 -3.09
CA GLY A 312 -12.05 -2.24 -4.45
C GLY A 312 -11.94 -1.20 -5.57
N SER A 313 -12.11 0.09 -5.27
CA SER A 313 -11.99 1.15 -6.28
C SER A 313 -10.55 1.29 -6.78
N THR A 314 -10.37 1.72 -8.02
CA THR A 314 -9.04 2.01 -8.58
C THR A 314 -8.42 3.22 -7.89
N LEU A 315 -9.21 4.26 -7.62
CA LEU A 315 -8.81 5.48 -6.94
C LEU A 315 -9.97 6.07 -6.14
N SER A 316 -9.67 7.03 -5.26
CA SER A 316 -10.65 7.67 -4.37
C SER A 316 -10.35 9.15 -4.16
N LEU A 317 -10.82 9.97 -5.09
CA LEU A 317 -10.43 11.37 -5.24
C LEU A 317 -11.23 12.32 -4.37
N PHE A 318 -10.51 13.12 -3.58
CA PHE A 318 -11.06 14.30 -2.93
C PHE A 318 -10.72 15.56 -3.74
N PRO A 319 -11.59 16.59 -3.72
CA PRO A 319 -11.32 17.85 -4.41
C PRO A 319 -10.14 18.60 -3.76
N VAL A 320 -9.48 19.45 -4.56
CA VAL A 320 -8.55 20.45 -4.03
C VAL A 320 -9.37 21.65 -3.56
N ASP A 321 -9.27 22.01 -2.29
CA ASP A 321 -10.01 23.10 -1.67
C ASP A 321 -9.16 23.87 -0.64
N GLU A 322 -9.80 24.67 0.21
CA GLU A 322 -9.12 25.44 1.25
C GLU A 322 -8.40 24.56 2.30
N GLU A 323 -8.90 23.35 2.59
CA GLU A 323 -8.17 22.41 3.45
C GLU A 323 -6.90 21.90 2.77
N THR A 324 -6.93 21.69 1.46
CA THR A 324 -5.71 21.40 0.69
C THR A 324 -4.70 22.53 0.78
N ILE A 325 -5.14 23.78 0.61
CA ILE A 325 -4.27 24.96 0.73
C ILE A 325 -3.69 25.08 2.15
N ARG A 326 -4.51 24.86 3.19
CA ARG A 326 -4.06 24.81 4.59
C ARG A 326 -3.01 23.73 4.80
N TYR A 327 -3.21 22.53 4.27
CA TYR A 327 -2.27 21.42 4.40
C TYR A 327 -0.94 21.66 3.67
N LEU A 328 -0.97 22.20 2.45
CA LEU A 328 0.25 22.55 1.72
C LEU A 328 1.09 23.58 2.49
N ARG A 329 0.43 24.59 3.09
CA ARG A 329 1.11 25.55 3.97
C ARG A 329 1.65 24.89 5.24
N LEU A 330 0.85 24.05 5.89
CA LEU A 330 1.25 23.31 7.09
C LEU A 330 2.48 22.42 6.84
N THR A 331 2.59 21.82 5.65
CA THR A 331 3.71 20.96 5.26
C THR A 331 4.89 21.74 4.68
N GLY A 332 4.90 23.07 4.85
CA GLY A 332 6.02 23.93 4.48
C GLY A 332 6.21 24.10 2.97
N ARG A 333 5.16 23.92 2.16
CA ARG A 333 5.25 24.24 0.73
C ARG A 333 5.46 25.74 0.54
N PRO A 334 6.29 26.17 -0.43
CA PRO A 334 6.49 27.58 -0.73
C PRO A 334 5.18 28.31 -1.10
N GLU A 335 5.00 29.56 -0.63
CA GLU A 335 3.77 30.33 -0.90
C GLU A 335 3.57 30.64 -2.39
N ASP A 336 4.63 30.80 -3.18
CA ASP A 336 4.54 30.97 -4.63
C ASP A 336 3.98 29.71 -5.31
N HIS A 337 4.38 28.53 -4.83
CA HIS A 337 3.82 27.25 -5.28
C HIS A 337 2.36 27.09 -4.86
N ILE A 338 2.01 27.46 -3.62
CA ILE A 338 0.62 27.41 -3.12
C ILE A 338 -0.28 28.34 -3.95
N ALA A 339 0.20 29.55 -4.28
CA ALA A 339 -0.50 30.47 -5.16
C ALA A 339 -0.72 29.88 -6.56
N LEU A 340 0.28 29.18 -7.11
CA LEU A 340 0.15 28.46 -8.38
C LEU A 340 -0.92 27.37 -8.29
N VAL A 341 -0.88 26.53 -7.25
CA VAL A 341 -1.88 25.46 -7.06
C VAL A 341 -3.28 26.04 -7.03
N LYS A 342 -3.53 27.04 -6.16
CA LYS A 342 -4.85 27.65 -6.04
C LYS A 342 -5.32 28.21 -7.37
N LYS A 343 -4.49 29.05 -8.01
CA LYS A 343 -4.86 29.72 -9.25
C LYS A 343 -5.09 28.73 -10.40
N TYR A 344 -4.22 27.73 -10.54
CA TYR A 344 -4.32 26.70 -11.57
C TYR A 344 -5.59 25.84 -11.40
N MET A 345 -5.90 25.42 -10.17
CA MET A 345 -7.12 24.65 -9.90
C MET A 345 -8.38 25.49 -10.16
N GLU A 346 -8.39 26.78 -9.79
CA GLU A 346 -9.50 27.70 -10.07
C GLU A 346 -9.77 27.84 -11.58
N ILE A 347 -8.74 28.10 -12.39
CA ILE A 347 -8.91 28.29 -13.85
C ILE A 347 -9.28 27.00 -14.58
N GLN A 348 -8.91 25.84 -14.04
CA GLN A 348 -9.35 24.53 -14.55
C GLN A 348 -10.77 24.17 -14.06
N GLY A 349 -11.36 25.01 -13.19
CA GLY A 349 -12.67 24.78 -12.58
C GLY A 349 -12.68 23.66 -11.54
N LEU A 350 -11.53 23.24 -11.01
CA LEU A 350 -11.37 22.07 -10.12
C LEU A 350 -11.04 22.45 -8.67
N PHE A 351 -11.23 23.72 -8.29
CA PHE A 351 -11.05 24.19 -6.91
C PHE A 351 -12.38 24.26 -6.14
N GLY A 352 -12.39 23.77 -4.90
CA GLY A 352 -13.52 23.78 -3.97
C GLY A 352 -14.33 22.48 -3.95
N SER A 353 -15.02 22.23 -2.84
CA SER A 353 -16.03 21.15 -2.79
C SER A 353 -17.22 21.54 -3.65
N ARG A 354 -17.54 20.70 -4.63
CA ARG A 354 -18.67 20.91 -5.53
C ARG A 354 -19.96 20.38 -4.89
N SER A 355 -21.08 21.05 -5.14
CA SER A 355 -22.42 20.52 -4.81
C SER A 355 -22.78 19.26 -5.60
N GLY A 356 -22.01 18.94 -6.65
CA GLY A 356 -22.33 17.91 -7.64
C GLY A 356 -23.17 18.45 -8.80
N ASP A 357 -23.66 19.69 -8.72
CA ASP A 357 -24.49 20.28 -9.77
C ASP A 357 -23.75 20.31 -11.11
N GLY A 358 -24.42 19.76 -12.11
CA GLY A 358 -23.89 19.69 -13.47
C GLY A 358 -22.81 18.64 -13.69
N ILE A 359 -22.42 17.82 -12.71
CA ILE A 359 -21.54 16.65 -12.91
C ILE A 359 -22.39 15.39 -13.05
N GLU A 360 -22.05 14.55 -14.02
CA GLU A 360 -22.67 13.23 -14.20
C GLU A 360 -21.81 12.15 -13.56
N TYR A 361 -22.36 11.45 -12.57
CA TYR A 361 -21.77 10.23 -12.00
C TYR A 361 -22.50 8.98 -12.53
N SER A 362 -21.79 7.85 -12.60
CA SER A 362 -22.38 6.55 -12.91
C SER A 362 -23.37 6.09 -11.83
N GLU A 363 -23.04 6.38 -10.57
CA GLU A 363 -23.88 6.17 -9.39
C GLU A 363 -23.53 7.24 -8.35
N VAL A 364 -24.52 7.66 -7.55
CA VAL A 364 -24.31 8.51 -6.37
C VAL A 364 -24.62 7.72 -5.10
N VAL A 365 -23.72 7.77 -4.14
CA VAL A 365 -23.84 7.15 -2.81
C VAL A 365 -23.86 8.24 -1.76
N GLU A 366 -24.89 8.25 -0.93
CA GLU A 366 -25.10 9.23 0.14
C GLU A 366 -24.52 8.74 1.47
N LEU A 367 -23.80 9.61 2.21
CA LEU A 367 -23.32 9.32 3.56
C LEU A 367 -23.45 10.55 4.48
N ASP A 368 -24.31 10.42 5.49
CA ASP A 368 -24.40 11.35 6.62
C ASP A 368 -23.24 11.11 7.59
N LEU A 369 -22.32 12.06 7.70
CA LEU A 369 -21.19 11.98 8.64
C LEU A 369 -21.64 11.90 10.11
N SER A 370 -22.82 12.42 10.46
CA SER A 370 -23.33 12.35 11.84
C SER A 370 -23.77 10.94 12.24
N SER A 371 -24.05 10.08 11.26
CA SER A 371 -24.43 8.68 11.46
C SER A 371 -23.25 7.77 11.80
N VAL A 372 -22.01 8.23 11.59
CA VAL A 372 -20.80 7.43 11.85
C VAL A 372 -20.65 7.17 13.35
N GLU A 373 -20.27 5.95 13.68
CA GLU A 373 -20.10 5.47 15.06
C GLU A 373 -18.66 4.98 15.29
N PRO A 374 -18.13 5.10 16.52
CA PRO A 374 -16.87 4.47 16.88
C PRO A 374 -16.90 2.97 16.58
N SER A 375 -15.94 2.49 15.81
CA SER A 375 -15.95 1.13 15.28
C SER A 375 -14.55 0.55 15.08
N ILE A 376 -14.52 -0.77 14.94
CA ILE A 376 -13.32 -1.53 14.55
C ILE A 376 -13.67 -2.45 13.39
N ALA A 377 -12.68 -3.05 12.73
CA ALA A 377 -12.94 -4.06 11.70
C ALA A 377 -12.15 -5.35 11.90
N GLY A 378 -12.80 -6.50 11.77
CA GLY A 378 -12.17 -7.82 11.86
C GLY A 378 -13.13 -8.95 12.31
N PRO A 379 -12.59 -10.13 12.67
CA PRO A 379 -11.17 -10.44 12.90
C PRO A 379 -10.35 -10.82 11.66
N SER A 380 -10.93 -10.85 10.46
CA SER A 380 -10.20 -11.38 9.29
C SER A 380 -10.34 -10.58 7.99
N LEU A 381 -11.25 -9.60 7.92
CA LEU A 381 -11.46 -8.78 6.73
C LEU A 381 -11.58 -7.28 7.08
N PRO A 382 -11.09 -6.37 6.23
CA PRO A 382 -11.15 -4.92 6.49
C PRO A 382 -12.56 -4.34 6.47
N TRP A 383 -13.48 -4.95 5.74
CA TRP A 383 -14.89 -4.53 5.63
C TRP A 383 -15.81 -5.20 6.66
N GLN A 384 -15.28 -6.02 7.59
CA GLN A 384 -16.03 -6.57 8.72
C GLN A 384 -16.12 -5.55 9.86
N ARG A 385 -16.79 -4.42 9.62
CA ARG A 385 -16.97 -3.36 10.62
C ARG A 385 -17.87 -3.82 11.76
N LEU A 386 -17.51 -3.47 13.00
CA LEU A 386 -18.17 -3.84 14.23
C LEU A 386 -18.21 -2.64 15.19
N GLY A 387 -19.32 -2.48 15.91
CA GLY A 387 -19.33 -1.65 17.12
C GLY A 387 -18.58 -2.35 18.25
N LEU A 388 -18.10 -1.58 19.25
CA LEU A 388 -17.31 -2.12 20.36
C LEU A 388 -18.04 -3.23 21.15
N ALA A 389 -19.37 -3.17 21.22
CA ALA A 389 -20.19 -4.17 21.90
C ALA A 389 -20.24 -5.53 21.18
N ASP A 390 -19.99 -5.57 19.88
CA ASP A 390 -20.06 -6.79 19.07
C ASP A 390 -18.73 -7.54 18.99
N VAL A 391 -17.63 -6.93 19.47
CA VAL A 391 -16.28 -7.48 19.36
C VAL A 391 -16.14 -8.84 20.06
N PRO A 392 -16.59 -9.02 21.33
CA PRO A 392 -16.48 -10.33 21.99
C PRO A 392 -17.26 -11.42 21.25
N LYS A 393 -18.45 -11.09 20.73
CA LYS A 393 -19.31 -12.02 19.99
C LYS A 393 -18.70 -12.39 18.63
N SER A 394 -18.14 -11.41 17.92
CA SER A 394 -17.45 -11.65 16.64
C SER A 394 -16.26 -12.59 16.83
N PHE A 395 -15.46 -12.36 17.87
CA PHE A 395 -14.33 -13.23 18.19
C PHE A 395 -14.77 -14.65 18.57
N ALA A 396 -15.79 -14.79 19.43
CA ALA A 396 -16.32 -16.10 19.81
C ALA A 396 -16.81 -16.90 18.58
N LYS A 397 -17.52 -16.24 17.66
CA LYS A 397 -17.95 -16.83 16.39
C LYS A 397 -16.77 -17.26 15.52
N PHE A 398 -15.73 -16.44 15.41
CA PHE A 398 -14.52 -16.78 14.66
C PHE A 398 -13.84 -18.04 15.22
N VAL A 399 -13.68 -18.12 16.54
CA VAL A 399 -13.11 -19.31 17.21
C VAL A 399 -13.93 -20.55 16.91
N GLU A 400 -15.26 -20.47 17.06
CA GLU A 400 -16.19 -21.57 16.82
C GLU A 400 -16.11 -22.08 15.37
N GLU A 401 -16.12 -21.19 14.39
CA GLU A 401 -16.02 -21.53 12.97
C GLU A 401 -14.70 -22.24 12.63
N ARG A 402 -13.58 -21.77 13.19
CA ARG A 402 -12.24 -22.32 12.88
C ARG A 402 -11.96 -23.63 13.60
N ARG A 403 -12.52 -23.83 14.80
CA ARG A 403 -12.36 -25.08 15.57
C ARG A 403 -13.50 -26.07 15.37
N LYS A 404 -14.61 -25.67 14.73
CA LYS A 404 -15.87 -26.44 14.66
C LYS A 404 -16.38 -26.85 16.05
N LYS A 405 -16.10 -26.05 17.08
CA LYS A 405 -16.48 -26.29 18.48
C LYS A 405 -16.52 -24.97 19.25
N PRO A 406 -17.54 -24.72 20.09
CA PRO A 406 -17.58 -23.54 20.95
C PRO A 406 -16.63 -23.64 22.15
N GLY A 407 -16.35 -22.48 22.75
CA GLY A 407 -15.57 -22.35 23.99
C GLY A 407 -14.14 -21.87 23.78
N PHE A 408 -13.63 -21.18 24.80
CA PHE A 408 -12.26 -20.67 24.83
C PHE A 408 -11.32 -21.64 25.53
N LEU A 409 -10.09 -21.69 25.02
CA LEU A 409 -8.96 -22.38 25.60
C LEU A 409 -8.16 -21.43 26.48
N GLU A 410 -7.46 -22.01 27.46
CA GLU A 410 -6.46 -21.33 28.26
C GLU A 410 -5.21 -22.21 28.41
N LYS A 411 -4.03 -21.58 28.48
CA LYS A 411 -2.75 -22.27 28.58
C LYS A 411 -1.80 -21.47 29.46
N ARG A 412 -1.11 -22.15 30.38
CA ARG A 412 0.00 -21.56 31.11
C ARG A 412 1.25 -21.52 30.24
N VAL A 413 1.89 -20.36 30.19
CA VAL A 413 3.13 -20.13 29.44
C VAL A 413 4.12 -19.38 30.31
N SER A 414 5.40 -19.71 30.16
CA SER A 414 6.50 -18.97 30.79
C SER A 414 7.00 -17.88 29.84
N ILE A 415 7.13 -16.66 30.34
CA ILE A 415 7.71 -15.51 29.64
C ILE A 415 8.72 -14.87 30.57
N ASP A 416 9.99 -14.85 30.16
CA ASP A 416 11.10 -14.28 30.95
C ASP A 416 11.18 -14.79 32.40
N GLY A 417 10.77 -16.04 32.62
CA GLY A 417 10.72 -16.68 33.94
C GLY A 417 9.46 -16.40 34.76
N GLU A 418 8.53 -15.58 34.26
CA GLU A 418 7.21 -15.37 34.85
C GLU A 418 6.16 -16.29 34.21
N GLU A 419 5.37 -16.99 35.02
CA GLU A 419 4.25 -17.81 34.56
C GLU A 419 3.00 -16.95 34.37
N ILE A 420 2.43 -16.97 33.17
CA ILE A 420 1.15 -16.31 32.86
C ILE A 420 0.16 -17.32 32.28
N THR A 421 -1.13 -17.02 32.36
CA THR A 421 -2.18 -17.80 31.68
C THR A 421 -2.67 -17.03 30.47
N LEU A 422 -2.37 -17.55 29.28
CA LEU A 422 -2.87 -17.01 28.01
C LEU A 422 -4.21 -17.66 27.66
N LYS A 423 -5.17 -16.86 27.23
CA LYS A 423 -6.52 -17.27 26.85
C LYS A 423 -6.81 -16.88 25.41
N ASP A 424 -7.77 -17.56 24.80
CA ASP A 424 -8.31 -17.08 23.53
C ASP A 424 -8.84 -15.66 23.68
N GLY A 425 -8.51 -14.80 22.72
CA GLY A 425 -8.94 -13.41 22.71
C GLY A 425 -7.97 -12.48 23.45
N ASP A 426 -6.94 -13.00 24.11
CA ASP A 426 -5.87 -12.16 24.66
C ASP A 426 -5.11 -11.45 23.52
N VAL A 427 -4.86 -10.17 23.73
CA VAL A 427 -4.12 -9.33 22.78
C VAL A 427 -2.64 -9.68 22.92
N VAL A 428 -2.03 -10.24 21.88
CA VAL A 428 -0.60 -10.60 21.86
C VAL A 428 0.24 -9.60 21.07
N ILE A 429 -0.37 -8.81 20.19
CA ILE A 429 0.26 -7.73 19.43
C ILE A 429 -0.64 -6.49 19.49
N ALA A 430 -0.07 -5.33 19.81
CA ALA A 430 -0.72 -4.04 19.73
C ALA A 430 0.19 -3.04 18.99
N ALA A 431 -0.16 -2.68 17.77
CA ALA A 431 0.71 -1.89 16.90
C ALA A 431 0.06 -0.59 16.41
N ILE A 432 0.66 0.54 16.79
CA ILE A 432 0.41 1.82 16.13
C ILE A 432 1.32 1.85 14.89
N THR A 433 0.75 1.67 13.71
CA THR A 433 1.49 1.39 12.47
C THR A 433 0.72 1.93 11.26
N SER A 434 1.25 1.71 10.06
CA SER A 434 0.69 2.09 8.76
C SER A 434 0.66 3.59 8.48
N CYS A 435 0.92 3.94 7.22
CA CYS A 435 0.68 5.27 6.68
C CYS A 435 -0.79 5.71 6.79
N THR A 436 -1.74 4.76 6.84
CA THR A 436 -3.19 5.04 6.94
C THR A 436 -3.55 5.97 8.09
N ASN A 437 -2.97 5.74 9.27
CA ASN A 437 -3.30 6.49 10.49
C ASN A 437 -2.12 7.31 11.03
N THR A 438 -0.87 6.89 10.80
CA THR A 438 0.30 7.63 11.34
C THR A 438 0.57 8.95 10.63
N SER A 439 -0.03 9.17 9.45
CA SER A 439 -0.03 10.44 8.74
C SER A 439 -1.05 11.45 9.29
N ASN A 440 -1.91 11.04 10.22
CA ASN A 440 -2.95 11.87 10.79
C ASN A 440 -2.59 12.31 12.22
N PRO A 441 -2.19 13.58 12.43
CA PRO A 441 -1.81 14.07 13.74
C PRO A 441 -2.93 13.97 14.79
N GLU A 442 -4.20 14.06 14.39
CA GLU A 442 -5.35 14.02 15.31
C GLU A 442 -5.37 12.70 16.09
N VAL A 443 -5.33 11.58 15.38
CA VAL A 443 -5.36 10.25 16.01
C VAL A 443 -4.05 9.88 16.71
N MET A 444 -2.91 10.42 16.24
CA MET A 444 -1.60 10.17 16.87
C MET A 444 -1.45 10.95 18.18
N ILE A 445 -1.86 12.22 18.22
CA ILE A 445 -1.92 13.02 19.45
C ILE A 445 -2.99 12.47 20.38
N GLY A 446 -4.15 12.07 19.84
CA GLY A 446 -5.19 11.36 20.59
C GLY A 446 -4.66 10.11 21.29
N ALA A 447 -3.88 9.27 20.61
CA ALA A 447 -3.25 8.10 21.22
C ALA A 447 -2.26 8.47 22.34
N GLY A 448 -1.47 9.53 22.12
CA GLY A 448 -0.60 10.10 23.15
C GLY A 448 -1.35 10.59 24.39
N LEU A 449 -2.50 11.25 24.20
CA LEU A 449 -3.37 11.70 25.29
C LEU A 449 -4.04 10.55 26.04
N VAL A 450 -4.51 9.52 25.33
CA VAL A 450 -5.00 8.27 25.94
C VAL A 450 -3.92 7.64 26.80
N ALA A 451 -2.69 7.53 26.27
CA ALA A 451 -1.55 6.99 27.01
C ALA A 451 -1.21 7.83 28.25
N LYS A 452 -1.22 9.15 28.13
CA LYS A 452 -1.02 10.08 29.26
C LYS A 452 -2.05 9.86 30.36
N LYS A 453 -3.35 9.94 30.02
CA LYS A 453 -4.45 9.77 31.00
C LYS A 453 -4.40 8.38 31.64
N ALA A 454 -4.12 7.34 30.87
CA ALA A 454 -3.98 5.99 31.40
C ALA A 454 -2.80 5.84 32.38
N ALA A 455 -1.63 6.39 32.03
CA ALA A 455 -0.45 6.34 32.87
C ALA A 455 -0.57 7.17 34.16
N GLU A 456 -1.29 8.29 34.12
CA GLU A 456 -1.61 9.12 35.30
C GLU A 456 -2.59 8.44 36.26
N LEU A 457 -3.50 7.60 35.72
CA LEU A 457 -4.38 6.73 36.50
C LEU A 457 -3.72 5.42 36.96
N GLY A 458 -2.42 5.22 36.66
CA GLY A 458 -1.66 4.06 37.10
C GLY A 458 -1.96 2.76 36.34
N LEU A 459 -2.56 2.83 35.14
CA LEU A 459 -2.74 1.65 34.31
C LEU A 459 -1.41 1.19 33.69
N SER A 460 -1.31 -0.11 33.46
CA SER A 460 -0.19 -0.74 32.78
C SER A 460 -0.70 -1.78 31.77
N ILE A 461 0.11 -2.03 30.75
CA ILE A 461 -0.17 -3.05 29.73
C ILE A 461 0.39 -4.39 30.22
N PRO A 462 -0.32 -5.52 30.01
CA PRO A 462 0.24 -6.82 30.35
C PRO A 462 1.58 -7.07 29.63
N LYS A 463 2.60 -7.56 30.36
CA LYS A 463 3.98 -7.65 29.86
C LYS A 463 4.15 -8.49 28.57
N TYR A 464 3.22 -9.42 28.34
CA TYR A 464 3.24 -10.31 27.18
C TYR A 464 2.74 -9.65 25.89
N VAL A 465 2.10 -8.49 25.96
CA VAL A 465 1.58 -7.78 24.78
C VAL A 465 2.73 -7.12 24.05
N LYS A 466 2.98 -7.55 22.81
CA LYS A 466 3.97 -6.93 21.94
C LYS A 466 3.49 -5.57 21.44
N THR A 467 3.91 -4.51 22.12
CA THR A 467 3.57 -3.11 21.81
C THR A 467 4.60 -2.45 20.90
N SER A 468 4.14 -1.64 19.95
CA SER A 468 5.03 -0.90 19.04
C SER A 468 4.37 0.35 18.45
N ILE A 469 5.17 1.39 18.23
CA ILE A 469 4.80 2.52 17.37
C ILE A 469 5.81 2.62 16.21
N ALA A 470 5.29 2.62 14.98
CA ALA A 470 6.06 2.77 13.76
C ALA A 470 5.51 3.95 12.94
N PRO A 471 5.99 5.18 13.23
CA PRO A 471 5.50 6.37 12.53
C PRO A 471 5.89 6.36 11.06
N GLY A 472 5.02 6.86 10.17
CA GLY A 472 5.34 6.94 8.74
C GLY A 472 6.19 8.15 8.35
N SER A 473 6.54 9.05 9.28
CA SER A 473 7.64 10.02 9.09
C SER A 473 8.24 10.44 10.44
N ARG A 474 9.43 11.06 10.40
CA ARG A 474 10.08 11.61 11.59
C ARG A 474 9.33 12.80 12.20
N VAL A 475 8.48 13.48 11.43
CA VAL A 475 7.66 14.61 11.91
C VAL A 475 6.74 14.15 13.03
N VAL A 476 6.20 12.93 12.93
CA VAL A 476 5.33 12.32 13.95
C VAL A 476 6.02 12.19 15.30
N THR A 477 7.21 11.59 15.31
CA THR A 477 8.01 11.48 16.54
C THR A 477 8.32 12.85 17.12
N GLU A 478 8.61 13.84 16.26
CA GLU A 478 8.99 15.18 16.69
C GLU A 478 7.85 15.91 17.42
N TYR A 479 6.64 15.96 16.87
CA TYR A 479 5.53 16.63 17.57
C TYR A 479 5.07 15.84 18.81
N LEU A 480 5.15 14.50 18.82
CA LEU A 480 4.85 13.69 20.01
C LEU A 480 5.89 13.91 21.11
N SER A 481 7.16 14.05 20.74
CA SER A 481 8.25 14.32 21.67
C SER A 481 8.15 15.74 22.24
N ARG A 482 7.99 16.76 21.39
CA ARG A 482 7.87 18.19 21.82
C ARG A 482 6.64 18.45 22.68
N SER A 483 5.55 17.72 22.46
CA SER A 483 4.34 17.79 23.30
C SER A 483 4.45 16.99 24.62
N GLY A 484 5.51 16.20 24.79
CA GLY A 484 5.71 15.31 25.94
C GLY A 484 4.89 14.03 25.90
N LEU A 485 4.06 13.82 24.87
CA LEU A 485 3.17 12.66 24.76
C LEU A 485 3.92 11.36 24.44
N LEU A 486 5.05 11.43 23.73
CA LEU A 486 5.86 10.25 23.40
C LEU A 486 6.35 9.54 24.67
N ALA A 487 6.75 10.28 25.70
CA ALA A 487 7.22 9.69 26.95
C ALA A 487 6.14 8.84 27.65
N TYR A 488 4.85 9.22 27.52
CA TYR A 488 3.75 8.44 28.08
C TYR A 488 3.43 7.20 27.25
N LEU A 489 3.53 7.29 25.91
CA LEU A 489 3.45 6.12 25.03
C LEU A 489 4.56 5.12 25.36
N GLU A 490 5.80 5.58 25.48
CA GLU A 490 6.95 4.76 25.85
C GLU A 490 6.81 4.14 27.23
N LYS A 491 6.28 4.89 28.23
CA LYS A 491 6.00 4.37 29.57
C LYS A 491 5.03 3.18 29.56
N LEU A 492 4.08 3.15 28.61
CA LEU A 492 3.17 2.02 28.42
C LEU A 492 3.77 0.89 27.54
N GLY A 493 4.93 1.09 26.94
CA GLY A 493 5.61 0.12 26.07
C GLY A 493 5.54 0.45 24.57
N PHE A 494 4.79 1.49 24.17
CA PHE A 494 4.76 1.96 22.78
C PHE A 494 6.02 2.79 22.45
N SER A 495 7.16 2.12 22.36
CA SER A 495 8.43 2.70 21.91
C SER A 495 8.52 2.73 20.38
N VAL A 496 9.21 3.75 19.84
CA VAL A 496 9.47 3.85 18.39
C VAL A 496 10.31 2.65 17.97
N VAL A 497 9.80 1.85 17.01
CA VAL A 497 10.49 0.64 16.54
C VAL A 497 11.12 0.79 15.16
N GLY A 498 10.71 1.79 14.39
CA GLY A 498 11.18 2.06 13.04
C GLY A 498 10.31 3.06 12.31
N TYR A 499 10.82 3.61 11.20
CA TYR A 499 10.08 4.47 10.27
C TYR A 499 9.81 3.71 8.97
N GLY A 500 8.87 2.77 9.01
CA GLY A 500 8.57 1.84 7.92
C GLY A 500 7.30 1.02 8.16
N CYS A 501 6.90 0.24 7.16
CA CYS A 501 5.62 -0.49 7.12
C CYS A 501 5.45 -1.47 8.28
N THR A 502 6.53 -2.11 8.75
CA THR A 502 6.57 -2.94 9.97
C THR A 502 5.39 -3.92 10.06
N THR A 503 4.64 -3.90 11.17
CA THR A 503 3.49 -4.77 11.44
C THR A 503 2.40 -4.68 10.36
N CYS A 504 2.22 -3.53 9.69
CA CYS A 504 1.21 -3.37 8.63
C CYS A 504 1.43 -4.31 7.43
N ILE A 505 2.70 -4.62 7.10
CA ILE A 505 3.04 -5.53 6.00
C ILE A 505 3.31 -6.97 6.49
N GLY A 506 3.18 -7.23 7.79
CA GLY A 506 3.53 -8.51 8.42
C GLY A 506 4.97 -8.62 8.89
N ASN A 507 5.74 -7.52 8.83
CA ASN A 507 7.09 -7.43 9.42
C ASN A 507 7.02 -7.19 10.95
N SER A 508 6.12 -7.91 11.62
CA SER A 508 5.84 -7.80 13.05
C SER A 508 6.95 -8.37 13.94
N GLY A 509 7.98 -9.02 13.36
CA GLY A 509 9.04 -9.72 14.08
C GLY A 509 8.52 -10.88 14.95
N PRO A 510 9.40 -11.55 15.72
CA PRO A 510 9.04 -12.71 16.52
C PRO A 510 8.20 -12.34 17.75
N LEU A 511 7.30 -13.23 18.14
CA LEU A 511 6.69 -13.25 19.48
C LEU A 511 7.59 -14.01 20.47
N PRO A 512 7.48 -13.75 21.79
CA PRO A 512 8.10 -14.60 22.80
C PRO A 512 7.79 -16.08 22.57
N GLU A 513 8.79 -16.95 22.76
CA GLU A 513 8.69 -18.38 22.38
C GLU A 513 7.51 -19.08 23.05
N GLY A 514 7.26 -18.81 24.35
CA GLY A 514 6.12 -19.35 25.07
C GLY A 514 4.77 -18.98 24.44
N ILE A 515 4.62 -17.73 23.98
CA ILE A 515 3.41 -17.27 23.28
C ILE A 515 3.32 -17.94 21.90
N SER A 516 4.39 -17.88 21.10
CA SER A 516 4.40 -18.48 19.76
C SER A 516 4.05 -19.97 19.78
N ASN A 517 4.60 -20.73 20.74
CA ASN A 517 4.25 -22.14 20.94
C ASN A 517 2.79 -22.34 21.34
N ALA A 518 2.25 -21.52 22.25
CA ALA A 518 0.85 -21.64 22.65
C ALA A 518 -0.12 -21.34 21.49
N LEU A 519 0.21 -20.37 20.63
CA LEU A 519 -0.59 -20.04 19.45
C LEU A 519 -0.53 -21.13 18.38
N SER A 520 0.69 -21.57 18.03
CA SER A 520 0.93 -22.46 16.89
C SER A 520 0.75 -23.95 17.20
N LYS A 521 1.02 -24.40 18.43
CA LYS A 521 1.01 -25.82 18.83
C LYS A 521 -0.16 -26.18 19.75
N ASP A 522 -0.42 -25.34 20.76
CA ASP A 522 -1.52 -25.59 21.71
C ASP A 522 -2.87 -25.08 21.20
N GLY A 523 -2.88 -24.34 20.09
CA GLY A 523 -4.08 -23.90 19.40
C GLY A 523 -4.79 -22.70 20.02
N ILE A 524 -4.14 -21.96 20.94
CA ILE A 524 -4.67 -20.69 21.48
C ILE A 524 -4.86 -19.68 20.34
N MET A 525 -6.00 -18.99 20.32
CA MET A 525 -6.29 -17.91 19.38
C MET A 525 -6.02 -16.56 20.03
N GLY A 526 -4.75 -16.17 20.06
CA GLY A 526 -4.35 -14.79 20.38
C GLY A 526 -4.74 -13.81 19.28
N VAL A 527 -4.82 -12.53 19.64
CA VAL A 527 -5.32 -11.46 18.79
C VAL A 527 -4.26 -10.38 18.57
N ALA A 528 -4.18 -9.87 17.35
CA ALA A 528 -3.48 -8.63 17.06
C ALA A 528 -4.48 -7.47 16.91
N VAL A 529 -4.14 -6.32 17.50
CA VAL A 529 -4.85 -5.05 17.28
C VAL A 529 -3.89 -4.07 16.63
N LEU A 530 -4.29 -3.43 15.53
CA LEU A 530 -3.42 -2.55 14.77
C LEU A 530 -4.18 -1.42 14.09
N SER A 531 -3.48 -0.30 13.89
CA SER A 531 -3.97 0.85 13.09
C SER A 531 -3.61 0.75 11.61
N GLY A 532 -3.55 -0.48 11.10
CA GLY A 532 -3.34 -0.78 9.69
C GLY A 532 -4.61 -0.73 8.84
N ASN A 533 -4.51 -1.24 7.63
CA ASN A 533 -5.62 -1.35 6.66
C ASN A 533 -5.95 -2.80 6.27
N ARG A 534 -5.09 -3.78 6.60
CA ARG A 534 -5.30 -5.20 6.27
C ARG A 534 -5.15 -6.10 7.49
N ASN A 535 -6.10 -7.02 7.64
CA ASN A 535 -6.19 -7.98 8.74
C ASN A 535 -6.54 -9.40 8.25
N PHE A 536 -6.18 -9.75 7.02
CA PHE A 536 -6.32 -11.11 6.51
C PHE A 536 -5.58 -12.12 7.42
N GLU A 537 -6.10 -13.35 7.52
CA GLU A 537 -5.52 -14.38 8.39
C GLU A 537 -4.04 -14.63 8.05
N GLY A 538 -3.15 -14.55 9.04
CA GLY A 538 -1.70 -14.71 8.87
C GLY A 538 -0.97 -13.52 8.25
N ARG A 539 -1.67 -12.43 7.90
CA ARG A 539 -1.07 -11.21 7.33
C ARG A 539 -0.25 -10.42 8.34
N VAL A 540 -0.77 -10.26 9.55
CA VAL A 540 -0.16 -9.40 10.59
C VAL A 540 1.01 -10.10 11.25
N HIS A 541 0.85 -11.38 11.60
CA HIS A 541 1.89 -12.25 12.13
C HIS A 541 1.53 -13.71 11.78
N PRO A 542 2.48 -14.58 11.40
CA PRO A 542 2.19 -15.95 10.97
C PRO A 542 1.46 -16.80 12.03
N ASP A 543 1.77 -16.58 13.31
CA ASP A 543 1.13 -17.31 14.43
C ASP A 543 -0.21 -16.70 14.87
N VAL A 544 -0.61 -15.54 14.35
CA VAL A 544 -1.81 -14.83 14.80
C VAL A 544 -2.88 -14.90 13.70
N ARG A 545 -3.99 -15.57 14.03
CA ARG A 545 -5.08 -15.82 13.07
C ARG A 545 -6.18 -14.76 13.10
N ALA A 546 -6.36 -14.07 14.22
CA ALA A 546 -7.37 -13.03 14.40
C ALA A 546 -6.71 -11.65 14.53
N SER A 547 -7.18 -10.67 13.77
CA SER A 547 -6.63 -9.32 13.75
C SER A 547 -7.72 -8.25 13.58
N TYR A 548 -7.64 -7.18 14.36
CA TYR A 548 -8.62 -6.08 14.32
C TYR A 548 -7.97 -4.75 13.95
N LEU A 549 -8.55 -4.08 12.95
CA LEU A 549 -8.20 -2.73 12.52
C LEU A 549 -8.96 -1.71 13.36
N MET A 550 -8.26 -0.70 13.89
CA MET A 550 -8.85 0.32 14.75
C MET A 550 -7.99 1.59 14.80
N SER A 551 -8.51 2.68 15.36
CA SER A 551 -7.72 3.91 15.52
C SER A 551 -6.51 3.70 16.44
N PRO A 552 -5.42 4.46 16.29
CA PRO A 552 -4.29 4.46 17.22
C PRO A 552 -4.70 4.57 18.70
N MET A 553 -5.75 5.34 18.99
CA MET A 553 -6.33 5.48 20.33
C MET A 553 -6.87 4.15 20.85
N LEU A 554 -7.67 3.46 20.04
CA LEU A 554 -8.22 2.15 20.41
C LEU A 554 -7.14 1.08 20.50
N VAL A 555 -6.04 1.16 19.72
CA VAL A 555 -4.89 0.25 19.88
C VAL A 555 -4.33 0.34 21.31
N VAL A 556 -4.13 1.56 21.83
CA VAL A 556 -3.66 1.76 23.22
C VAL A 556 -4.68 1.21 24.22
N VAL A 557 -5.98 1.47 24.00
CA VAL A 557 -7.06 0.99 24.88
C VAL A 557 -7.11 -0.54 24.94
N TYR A 558 -7.10 -1.23 23.80
CA TYR A 558 -7.17 -2.70 23.76
C TYR A 558 -5.89 -3.35 24.29
N ALA A 559 -4.73 -2.70 24.13
CA ALA A 559 -3.49 -3.15 24.77
C ALA A 559 -3.59 -3.08 26.31
N LEU A 560 -4.16 -1.98 26.86
CA LEU A 560 -4.42 -1.84 28.29
C LEU A 560 -5.47 -2.85 28.79
N ALA A 561 -6.52 -3.10 28.00
CA ALA A 561 -7.56 -4.07 28.33
C ALA A 561 -7.03 -5.51 28.35
N GLY A 562 -6.00 -5.80 27.54
CA GLY A 562 -5.31 -7.09 27.42
C GLY A 562 -6.08 -8.16 26.65
N SER A 563 -7.35 -7.92 26.29
CA SER A 563 -8.22 -8.89 25.65
C SER A 563 -9.33 -8.22 24.85
N VAL A 564 -9.74 -8.85 23.75
CA VAL A 564 -10.92 -8.44 22.96
C VAL A 564 -12.24 -9.03 23.48
N ASN A 565 -12.19 -9.85 24.53
CA ASN A 565 -13.38 -10.47 25.12
C ASN A 565 -14.20 -9.53 26.02
N LYS A 566 -13.74 -8.30 26.23
CA LYS A 566 -14.46 -7.27 27.00
C LYS A 566 -15.28 -6.39 26.07
N ASP A 567 -16.54 -6.16 26.40
CA ASP A 567 -17.35 -5.11 25.79
C ASP A 567 -16.92 -3.74 26.36
N LEU A 568 -15.93 -3.11 25.73
CA LEU A 568 -15.40 -1.82 26.16
C LEU A 568 -16.38 -0.64 26.00
N SER A 569 -17.58 -0.86 25.45
CA SER A 569 -18.65 0.16 25.49
C SER A 569 -19.27 0.30 26.87
N ARG A 570 -19.19 -0.74 27.72
CA ARG A 570 -19.80 -0.77 29.06
C ARG A 570 -18.92 -1.32 30.17
N GLU A 571 -17.95 -2.17 29.85
CA GLU A 571 -17.04 -2.79 30.81
C GLU A 571 -15.80 -1.92 31.04
N PRO A 572 -15.19 -1.97 32.24
CA PRO A 572 -13.96 -1.24 32.50
C PRO A 572 -12.78 -1.82 31.70
N ILE A 573 -11.89 -0.94 31.25
CA ILE A 573 -10.60 -1.32 30.64
C ILE A 573 -9.79 -2.11 31.68
N ALA A 574 -9.66 -1.52 32.87
CA ALA A 574 -8.98 -2.09 34.02
C ALA A 574 -9.63 -1.61 35.32
N VAL A 575 -9.37 -2.34 36.40
CA VAL A 575 -9.76 -1.94 37.76
C VAL A 575 -8.49 -1.56 38.51
N THR A 576 -8.44 -0.33 39.00
CA THR A 576 -7.31 0.21 39.79
C THR A 576 -7.68 0.22 41.28
N PRO A 577 -6.72 0.46 42.20
CA PRO A 577 -7.05 0.69 43.61
C PRO A 577 -8.06 1.84 43.84
N ASN A 578 -8.16 2.79 42.91
CA ASN A 578 -9.09 3.92 42.96
C ASN A 578 -10.44 3.63 42.30
N GLY A 579 -10.66 2.41 41.79
CA GLY A 579 -11.90 1.98 41.15
C GLY A 579 -11.77 1.63 39.67
N PRO A 580 -12.90 1.29 39.01
CA PRO A 580 -12.95 0.92 37.60
C PRO A 580 -12.64 2.11 36.68
N VAL A 581 -11.78 1.90 35.69
CA VAL A 581 -11.45 2.89 34.66
C VAL A 581 -12.12 2.47 33.35
N TYR A 582 -13.00 3.32 32.84
CA TYR A 582 -13.78 3.08 31.62
C TYR A 582 -13.16 3.81 30.43
N LEU A 583 -13.58 3.47 29.20
CA LEU A 583 -13.15 4.15 27.98
C LEU A 583 -13.27 5.68 28.07
N LYS A 584 -14.44 6.17 28.49
CA LYS A 584 -14.71 7.60 28.69
C LYS A 584 -13.78 8.30 29.68
N SER A 585 -13.14 7.56 30.60
CA SER A 585 -12.24 8.12 31.61
C SER A 585 -10.91 8.59 31.03
N ILE A 586 -10.48 7.99 29.90
CA ILE A 586 -9.19 8.28 29.27
C ILE A 586 -9.32 8.77 27.83
N TRP A 587 -10.54 8.83 27.28
CA TRP A 587 -10.78 9.36 25.94
C TRP A 587 -10.61 10.89 25.94
N PRO A 588 -9.74 11.46 25.09
CA PRO A 588 -9.62 12.91 24.93
C PRO A 588 -10.79 13.49 24.14
N SER A 589 -11.13 14.73 24.45
CA SER A 589 -11.99 15.56 23.61
C SER A 589 -11.24 16.05 22.37
N ARG A 590 -11.97 16.36 21.30
CA ARG A 590 -11.42 16.94 20.08
C ARG A 590 -10.70 18.27 20.35
N LYS A 591 -11.24 19.06 21.27
CA LYS A 591 -10.61 20.32 21.73
C LYS A 591 -9.22 20.10 22.32
N GLU A 592 -9.05 19.12 23.21
CA GLU A 592 -7.73 18.80 23.79
C GLU A 592 -6.71 18.42 22.71
N ILE A 593 -7.16 17.69 21.68
CA ILE A 593 -6.30 17.28 20.57
C ILE A 593 -5.89 18.49 19.71
N ILE A 594 -6.86 19.32 19.30
CA ILE A 594 -6.63 20.50 18.46
C ILE A 594 -5.68 21.49 19.14
N GLU A 595 -5.83 21.73 20.44
CA GLU A 595 -4.94 22.64 21.19
C GLU A 595 -3.47 22.20 21.16
N ILE A 596 -3.20 20.89 21.16
CA ILE A 596 -1.86 20.34 21.03
C ILE A 596 -1.39 20.39 19.57
N MET A 597 -2.26 20.03 18.62
CA MET A 597 -1.95 20.12 17.18
C MET A 597 -1.53 21.53 16.80
N ASP A 598 -2.34 22.53 17.14
CA ASP A 598 -2.08 23.94 16.83
C ASP A 598 -0.79 24.44 17.47
N ARG A 599 -0.37 23.88 18.60
CA ARG A 599 0.86 24.29 19.29
C ARG A 599 2.10 23.64 18.70
N TYR A 600 2.04 22.35 18.38
CA TYR A 600 3.24 21.54 18.12
C TYR A 600 3.39 21.07 16.67
N VAL A 601 2.31 21.00 15.88
CA VAL A 601 2.39 20.59 14.47
C VAL A 601 2.53 21.86 13.62
N LYS A 602 3.78 22.18 13.26
CA LYS A 602 4.13 23.46 12.62
C LYS A 602 4.92 23.27 11.32
N PRO A 603 4.81 24.20 10.35
CA PRO A 603 5.55 24.13 9.07
C PRO A 603 7.05 23.92 9.21
N GLU A 604 7.66 24.53 10.22
CA GLU A 604 9.10 24.44 10.46
C GLU A 604 9.54 23.00 10.72
N LEU A 605 8.68 22.16 11.33
CA LEU A 605 8.98 20.74 11.53
C LEU A 605 9.12 19.98 10.21
N PHE A 606 8.18 20.20 9.29
CA PHE A 606 8.20 19.55 7.99
C PHE A 606 9.42 20.00 7.18
N ILE A 607 9.69 21.31 7.15
CA ILE A 607 10.86 21.88 6.47
C ILE A 607 12.14 21.29 7.06
N GLU A 608 12.30 21.29 8.39
CA GLU A 608 13.48 20.79 9.09
C GLU A 608 13.77 19.31 8.76
N LYS A 609 12.75 18.44 8.87
CA LYS A 609 12.93 17.00 8.69
C LYS A 609 13.12 16.62 7.23
N TYR A 610 12.40 17.26 6.30
CA TYR A 610 12.50 16.93 4.88
C TYR A 610 13.69 17.58 4.17
N SER A 611 14.23 18.71 4.67
CA SER A 611 15.45 19.29 4.09
C SER A 611 16.71 18.48 4.38
N LYS A 612 16.67 17.61 5.40
CA LYS A 612 17.84 16.87 5.91
C LYS A 612 17.86 15.37 5.58
N ILE A 613 16.93 14.87 4.76
CA ILE A 613 16.73 13.42 4.48
C ILE A 613 18.04 12.63 4.31
N TYR A 614 18.99 13.14 3.52
CA TYR A 614 20.26 12.44 3.25
C TYR A 614 21.30 12.60 4.37
N GLU A 615 21.28 13.72 5.09
CA GLU A 615 22.16 13.97 6.26
C GLU A 615 21.74 13.07 7.43
N ASP A 616 20.43 12.98 7.62
CA ASP A 616 19.71 12.24 8.64
C ASP A 616 19.64 10.73 8.38
N ALA A 617 20.10 10.28 7.20
CA ALA A 617 20.14 8.88 6.84
C ALA A 617 21.05 8.09 7.81
N PRO A 618 20.71 6.82 8.10
CA PRO A 618 21.56 5.96 8.93
C PRO A 618 23.01 5.93 8.44
N GLU A 619 23.97 5.94 9.37
CA GLU A 619 25.40 5.98 9.03
C GLU A 619 25.83 4.81 8.13
N ALA A 620 25.22 3.63 8.33
CA ALA A 620 25.43 2.46 7.50
C ALA A 620 25.02 2.69 6.03
N TRP A 621 23.98 3.47 5.75
CA TRP A 621 23.59 3.84 4.38
C TRP A 621 24.60 4.78 3.72
N LYS A 622 25.05 5.80 4.47
CA LYS A 622 26.03 6.78 3.98
C LYS A 622 27.34 6.09 3.60
N LYS A 623 27.81 5.15 4.43
CA LYS A 623 29.02 4.34 4.21
C LYS A 623 28.88 3.23 3.17
N LEU A 624 27.67 2.86 2.77
CA LEU A 624 27.45 1.75 1.83
C LEU A 624 28.04 2.09 0.46
N GLU A 625 28.97 1.28 -0.06
CA GLU A 625 29.48 1.44 -1.41
C GLU A 625 28.56 0.76 -2.42
N ALA A 626 28.33 1.43 -3.56
CA ALA A 626 27.55 0.89 -4.67
C ALA A 626 28.46 0.56 -5.86
N PRO A 627 28.09 -0.44 -6.68
CA PRO A 627 28.72 -0.66 -7.98
C PRO A 627 28.79 0.62 -8.81
N LYS A 628 29.81 0.74 -9.66
CA LYS A 628 29.99 1.86 -10.59
C LYS A 628 29.72 1.41 -12.02
N GLY A 629 29.22 2.33 -12.84
CA GLY A 629 29.00 2.08 -14.27
C GLY A 629 27.54 1.99 -14.67
N VAL A 630 27.31 2.07 -15.98
CA VAL A 630 25.97 2.15 -16.61
C VAL A 630 25.27 0.80 -16.62
N LEU A 631 26.04 -0.30 -16.74
CA LEU A 631 25.57 -1.68 -16.60
C LEU A 631 25.73 -2.15 -15.16
N TYR A 632 24.80 -2.98 -14.70
CA TYR A 632 24.90 -3.58 -13.37
C TYR A 632 25.88 -4.76 -13.38
N GLU A 633 26.77 -4.81 -12.40
CA GLU A 633 27.71 -5.93 -12.23
C GLU A 633 27.06 -7.05 -11.40
N TRP A 634 26.74 -8.17 -12.05
CA TRP A 634 26.11 -9.32 -11.39
C TRP A 634 27.13 -10.12 -10.57
N ASP A 635 26.92 -10.23 -9.26
CA ASP A 635 27.67 -11.15 -8.42
C ASP A 635 27.07 -12.56 -8.50
N PRO A 636 27.78 -13.57 -9.05
CA PRO A 636 27.27 -14.94 -9.14
C PRO A 636 27.03 -15.57 -7.77
N LYS A 637 27.70 -15.10 -6.70
CA LYS A 637 27.51 -15.57 -5.32
C LYS A 637 26.32 -14.91 -4.62
N SER A 638 25.73 -13.88 -5.23
CA SER A 638 24.56 -13.21 -4.67
C SER A 638 23.43 -14.20 -4.43
N THR A 639 22.80 -14.11 -3.25
CA THR A 639 21.55 -14.80 -2.96
C THR A 639 20.36 -13.85 -2.91
N TYR A 640 20.57 -12.55 -3.08
CA TYR A 640 19.52 -11.52 -3.11
C TYR A 640 19.24 -10.97 -4.51
N ILE A 641 20.28 -10.82 -5.34
CA ILE A 641 20.25 -10.15 -6.64
C ILE A 641 20.75 -11.13 -7.71
N LYS A 642 19.83 -11.69 -8.49
CA LYS A 642 20.15 -12.56 -9.64
C LYS A 642 19.63 -11.92 -10.91
N ARG A 643 20.39 -12.04 -12.01
CA ARG A 643 19.96 -11.62 -13.34
C ARG A 643 18.68 -12.37 -13.73
N PRO A 644 17.53 -11.70 -13.89
CA PRO A 644 16.31 -12.39 -14.32
C PRO A 644 16.40 -12.85 -15.79
N PRO A 645 15.73 -13.96 -16.16
CA PRO A 645 15.81 -14.55 -17.50
C PRO A 645 14.82 -13.96 -18.52
N PHE A 646 14.04 -12.93 -18.16
CA PHE A 646 12.85 -12.50 -18.91
C PHE A 646 13.11 -12.00 -20.35
N LEU A 647 14.34 -11.62 -20.69
CA LEU A 647 14.71 -11.11 -22.02
C LEU A 647 15.70 -12.03 -22.77
N ASP A 648 15.91 -13.26 -22.30
CA ASP A 648 16.89 -14.17 -22.91
C ASP A 648 16.44 -14.68 -24.28
N ASP A 649 15.13 -14.90 -24.45
CA ASP A 649 14.48 -15.31 -25.70
C ASP A 649 13.89 -14.14 -26.50
N PHE A 650 13.98 -12.90 -26.01
CA PHE A 650 13.43 -11.72 -26.69
C PHE A 650 14.13 -11.46 -28.04
N ARG A 651 13.32 -11.31 -29.10
CA ARG A 651 13.74 -11.08 -30.49
C ARG A 651 12.88 -9.97 -31.12
N PRO A 652 13.32 -8.70 -31.12
CA PRO A 652 12.54 -7.55 -31.59
C PRO A 652 12.33 -7.57 -33.11
N ASP A 653 13.11 -8.37 -33.83
CA ASP A 653 12.99 -8.60 -35.28
C ASP A 653 11.94 -9.66 -35.63
N ARG A 654 11.36 -10.34 -34.65
CA ARG A 654 10.30 -11.34 -34.85
C ARG A 654 8.99 -10.85 -34.30
N GLU A 655 7.93 -10.98 -35.09
CA GLU A 655 6.58 -10.82 -34.58
C GLU A 655 6.30 -11.89 -33.51
N PRO A 656 5.59 -11.54 -32.41
CA PRO A 656 5.16 -12.51 -31.43
C PRO A 656 4.29 -13.59 -32.09
N VAL A 657 4.66 -14.87 -31.93
CA VAL A 657 3.84 -15.97 -32.42
C VAL A 657 2.78 -16.29 -31.38
N ILE A 658 1.51 -16.05 -31.73
CA ILE A 658 0.35 -16.43 -30.92
C ILE A 658 -0.08 -17.82 -31.37
N GLU A 659 0.10 -18.82 -30.50
CA GLU A 659 -0.22 -20.22 -30.76
C GLU A 659 -1.24 -20.76 -29.77
N ASP A 660 -2.02 -21.75 -30.21
CA ASP A 660 -2.95 -22.47 -29.35
C ASP A 660 -2.20 -23.22 -28.24
N ILE A 661 -2.78 -23.22 -27.04
CA ILE A 661 -2.27 -24.00 -25.91
C ILE A 661 -2.90 -25.40 -25.96
N ILE A 662 -2.16 -26.37 -26.50
CA ILE A 662 -2.63 -27.75 -26.74
C ILE A 662 -2.18 -28.68 -25.60
N ASP A 663 -3.07 -29.59 -25.16
CA ASP A 663 -2.80 -30.64 -24.17
C ASP A 663 -2.29 -30.16 -22.79
N ALA A 664 -2.63 -28.92 -22.40
CA ALA A 664 -2.20 -28.36 -21.14
C ALA A 664 -2.77 -29.10 -19.92
N ARG A 665 -1.99 -29.14 -18.84
CA ARG A 665 -2.37 -29.76 -17.56
C ARG A 665 -2.62 -28.69 -16.49
N PRO A 666 -3.64 -28.89 -15.63
CA PRO A 666 -3.83 -28.00 -14.49
C PRO A 666 -2.70 -28.22 -13.49
N LEU A 667 -1.86 -27.20 -13.29
CA LEU A 667 -0.89 -27.19 -12.20
C LEU A 667 -1.61 -27.07 -10.84
N LEU A 668 -2.68 -26.28 -10.81
CA LEU A 668 -3.49 -26.01 -9.62
C LEU A 668 -4.97 -25.86 -10.01
N ILE A 669 -5.86 -26.36 -9.14
CA ILE A 669 -7.29 -26.05 -9.19
C ILE A 669 -7.67 -25.41 -7.85
N LEU A 670 -8.05 -24.13 -7.88
CA LEU A 670 -8.22 -23.30 -6.70
C LEU A 670 -9.69 -22.91 -6.49
N GLY A 671 -9.97 -22.38 -5.29
CA GLY A 671 -11.27 -21.81 -4.93
C GLY A 671 -11.35 -20.31 -5.23
N ASP A 672 -12.26 -19.64 -4.53
CA ASP A 672 -12.47 -18.20 -4.59
C ASP A 672 -11.43 -17.43 -3.75
N SER A 673 -11.32 -16.13 -4.01
CA SER A 673 -10.59 -15.12 -3.23
C SER A 673 -9.13 -15.49 -2.95
N ILE A 674 -8.47 -16.12 -3.93
CA ILE A 674 -7.04 -16.42 -3.87
C ILE A 674 -6.25 -15.12 -3.96
N SER A 675 -5.79 -14.63 -2.81
CA SER A 675 -4.95 -13.43 -2.76
C SER A 675 -3.56 -13.60 -3.40
N THR A 676 -2.96 -12.48 -3.77
CA THR A 676 -1.54 -12.39 -4.18
C THR A 676 -0.56 -12.86 -3.11
N ASP A 677 -0.93 -12.86 -1.81
CA ASP A 677 -0.15 -13.47 -0.73
C ASP A 677 -0.18 -15.00 -0.76
N HIS A 678 -1.25 -15.61 -1.30
CA HIS A 678 -1.28 -17.04 -1.58
C HIS A 678 -0.36 -17.40 -2.75
N ILE A 679 -0.45 -16.63 -3.84
CA ILE A 679 0.29 -16.86 -5.09
C ILE A 679 1.79 -16.62 -4.92
N SER A 680 2.18 -15.49 -4.30
CA SER A 680 3.56 -15.09 -4.09
C SER A 680 3.71 -14.54 -2.67
N PRO A 681 3.98 -15.39 -1.66
CA PRO A 681 4.10 -14.95 -0.27
C PRO A 681 5.24 -13.92 -0.12
N ALA A 682 5.11 -13.02 0.86
CA ALA A 682 6.15 -12.04 1.18
C ALA A 682 6.85 -12.28 2.53
N GLY A 683 6.30 -13.16 3.37
CA GLY A 683 6.76 -13.39 4.74
C GLY A 683 7.91 -14.39 4.86
N ARG A 684 7.95 -15.09 5.99
CA ARG A 684 9.01 -16.06 6.34
C ARG A 684 9.13 -17.19 5.31
N ILE A 685 10.38 -17.60 5.06
CA ILE A 685 10.73 -18.77 4.25
C ILE A 685 10.87 -19.99 5.17
N ASP A 686 10.12 -21.06 4.88
CA ASP A 686 10.20 -22.33 5.61
C ASP A 686 11.45 -23.12 5.15
N PRO A 687 12.34 -23.57 6.05
CA PRO A 687 13.51 -24.38 5.67
C PRO A 687 13.19 -25.63 4.87
N GLU A 688 12.02 -26.22 5.09
CA GLU A 688 11.61 -27.44 4.37
C GLU A 688 10.98 -27.15 3.00
N SER A 689 10.69 -25.89 2.70
CA SER A 689 10.16 -25.49 1.38
C SER A 689 11.23 -25.58 0.29
N PRO A 690 10.84 -25.66 -1.00
CA PRO A 690 11.81 -25.64 -2.10
C PRO A 690 12.78 -24.45 -2.05
N ALA A 691 12.28 -23.27 -1.67
CA ALA A 691 13.10 -22.06 -1.58
C ALA A 691 14.07 -22.12 -0.38
N GLY A 692 13.63 -22.70 0.74
CA GLY A 692 14.47 -22.93 1.92
C GLY A 692 15.62 -23.90 1.63
N LYS A 693 15.31 -25.04 0.98
CA LYS A 693 16.32 -26.03 0.56
C LYS A 693 17.35 -25.41 -0.39
N TYR A 694 16.89 -24.65 -1.39
CA TYR A 694 17.79 -23.91 -2.28
C TYR A 694 18.72 -22.97 -1.51
N LEU A 695 18.20 -22.19 -0.55
CA LEU A 695 19.04 -21.28 0.25
C LEU A 695 20.06 -22.04 1.11
N LEU A 696 19.70 -23.19 1.68
CA LEU A 696 20.64 -24.06 2.40
C LEU A 696 21.75 -24.59 1.49
N GLU A 697 21.41 -25.01 0.26
CA GLU A 697 22.38 -25.44 -0.75
C GLU A 697 23.33 -24.30 -1.16
N GLN A 698 22.86 -23.06 -1.16
CA GLN A 698 23.69 -21.86 -1.36
C GLN A 698 24.48 -21.45 -0.10
N GLY A 699 24.41 -22.22 0.99
CA GLY A 699 25.16 -21.97 2.23
C GLY A 699 24.55 -20.89 3.14
N VAL A 700 23.30 -20.48 2.91
CA VAL A 700 22.60 -19.50 3.74
C VAL A 700 21.97 -20.20 4.94
N SER A 701 22.25 -19.73 6.16
CA SER A 701 21.65 -20.34 7.35
C SER A 701 20.16 -19.93 7.52
N PRO A 702 19.30 -20.74 8.17
CA PRO A 702 17.88 -20.40 8.33
C PRO A 702 17.59 -19.03 8.97
N LYS A 703 18.45 -18.58 9.90
CA LYS A 703 18.36 -17.26 10.53
C LYS A 703 18.64 -16.10 9.55
N GLU A 704 19.27 -16.38 8.41
CA GLU A 704 19.66 -15.43 7.35
C GLU A 704 18.78 -15.54 6.10
N PHE A 705 17.78 -16.42 6.09
CA PHE A 705 16.85 -16.52 4.97
C PHE A 705 16.15 -15.20 4.65
N ASN A 706 15.93 -14.38 5.69
CA ASN A 706 15.12 -13.17 5.60
C ASN A 706 13.69 -13.55 5.17
N THR A 707 13.03 -12.73 4.37
CA THR A 707 11.65 -12.95 3.90
C THR A 707 11.60 -13.12 2.39
N TYR A 708 10.54 -13.73 1.86
CA TYR A 708 10.31 -13.78 0.42
C TYR A 708 10.27 -12.36 -0.19
N GLY A 709 9.69 -11.38 0.51
CA GLY A 709 9.66 -9.99 0.06
C GLY A 709 11.07 -9.39 -0.15
N ALA A 710 11.99 -9.67 0.78
CA ALA A 710 13.38 -9.26 0.64
C ALA A 710 14.13 -10.01 -0.49
N ARG A 711 13.64 -11.20 -0.89
CA ARG A 711 14.25 -12.04 -1.94
C ARG A 711 13.70 -11.77 -3.34
N ARG A 712 12.89 -10.73 -3.54
CA ARG A 712 12.31 -10.35 -4.85
C ARG A 712 13.32 -9.99 -5.93
N GLY A 713 14.57 -9.72 -5.56
CA GLY A 713 15.67 -9.57 -6.52
C GLY A 713 16.23 -10.90 -7.04
N ASN A 714 15.75 -12.05 -6.55
CA ASN A 714 16.25 -13.37 -6.88
C ASN A 714 15.11 -14.27 -7.37
N HIS A 715 15.03 -14.43 -8.70
CA HIS A 715 14.00 -15.26 -9.33
C HIS A 715 14.04 -16.73 -8.89
N GLU A 716 15.22 -17.29 -8.57
CA GLU A 716 15.34 -18.68 -8.10
C GLU A 716 14.57 -18.91 -6.80
N VAL A 717 14.61 -17.96 -5.87
CA VAL A 717 13.87 -18.03 -4.60
C VAL A 717 12.39 -17.79 -4.83
N MET A 718 12.04 -16.79 -5.65
CA MET A 718 10.65 -16.38 -5.84
C MET A 718 9.83 -17.42 -6.60
N VAL A 719 10.40 -18.08 -7.61
CA VAL A 719 9.74 -19.17 -8.35
C VAL A 719 9.51 -20.39 -7.46
N ARG A 720 10.50 -20.74 -6.63
CA ARG A 720 10.37 -21.81 -5.62
C ARG A 720 9.38 -21.49 -4.50
N GLY A 721 9.17 -20.21 -4.22
CA GLY A 721 8.20 -19.72 -3.24
C GLY A 721 6.77 -19.59 -3.76
N ALA A 722 6.55 -19.72 -5.06
CA ALA A 722 5.24 -19.59 -5.67
C ALA A 722 4.25 -20.60 -5.09
N PHE A 723 3.08 -20.12 -4.67
CA PHE A 723 2.03 -20.91 -4.03
C PHE A 723 2.44 -21.61 -2.72
N ALA A 724 3.61 -21.30 -2.13
CA ALA A 724 4.11 -21.94 -0.91
C ALA A 724 3.35 -21.54 0.38
N ASN A 725 2.42 -20.59 0.30
CA ASN A 725 1.65 -20.12 1.45
C ASN A 725 0.78 -21.24 2.02
N LYS A 726 0.87 -21.51 3.34
CA LYS A 726 0.09 -22.53 4.06
C LYS A 726 -1.44 -22.36 3.95
N GLY A 727 -1.92 -21.16 3.63
CA GLY A 727 -3.31 -20.84 3.34
C GLY A 727 -3.82 -21.37 1.99
N VAL A 728 -2.93 -21.73 1.05
CA VAL A 728 -3.33 -22.27 -0.26
C VAL A 728 -4.12 -23.56 -0.08
N ARG A 729 -5.29 -23.64 -0.74
CA ARG A 729 -6.15 -24.82 -0.78
C ARG A 729 -6.31 -25.26 -2.23
N ASN A 730 -5.57 -26.30 -2.61
CA ASN A 730 -5.69 -26.92 -3.93
C ASN A 730 -6.80 -27.98 -3.89
N LYS A 731 -7.87 -27.80 -4.67
CA LYS A 731 -9.01 -28.71 -4.76
C LYS A 731 -8.59 -30.12 -5.18
N MET A 732 -7.49 -30.26 -5.92
CA MET A 732 -6.92 -31.57 -6.29
C MET A 732 -6.46 -32.41 -5.09
N LEU A 733 -6.20 -31.77 -3.95
CA LEU A 733 -5.69 -32.39 -2.72
C LEU A 733 -6.67 -32.31 -1.55
N GLN A 734 -7.87 -31.77 -1.78
CA GLN A 734 -8.84 -31.46 -0.72
C GLN A 734 -9.22 -32.70 0.10
N ASP A 735 -9.46 -33.83 -0.57
CA ASP A 735 -9.82 -35.10 0.08
C ASP A 735 -8.67 -35.73 0.88
N LYS A 736 -7.44 -35.25 0.68
CA LYS A 736 -6.23 -35.72 1.39
C LYS A 736 -5.90 -34.84 2.59
N GLY A 737 -6.64 -33.74 2.81
CA GLY A 737 -6.36 -32.79 3.89
C GLY A 737 -5.03 -32.03 3.75
N ILE A 738 -4.40 -32.08 2.56
CA ILE A 738 -3.11 -31.41 2.30
C ILE A 738 -3.38 -29.98 1.85
N SER A 739 -2.64 -29.04 2.42
CA SER A 739 -2.71 -27.61 2.09
C SER A 739 -1.32 -27.03 1.91
N GLY A 740 -1.24 -25.83 1.36
CA GLY A 740 0.03 -25.18 1.04
C GLY A 740 0.49 -25.43 -0.39
N GLY A 741 1.79 -25.23 -0.63
CA GLY A 741 2.43 -25.31 -1.96
C GLY A 741 2.63 -26.71 -2.50
N TYR A 742 1.58 -27.52 -2.52
CA TYR A 742 1.58 -28.88 -3.03
C TYR A 742 0.56 -29.07 -4.15
N THR A 743 0.88 -29.97 -5.06
CA THR A 743 -0.01 -30.41 -6.13
C THR A 743 0.20 -31.88 -6.47
N ILE A 744 -0.56 -32.39 -7.43
CA ILE A 744 -0.41 -33.74 -7.98
C ILE A 744 0.19 -33.62 -9.37
N HIS A 745 1.31 -34.30 -9.60
CA HIS A 745 1.77 -34.55 -10.96
C HIS A 745 0.87 -35.62 -11.59
N TYR A 746 -0.09 -35.20 -12.41
CA TYR A 746 -1.17 -36.06 -12.90
C TYR A 746 -0.69 -37.35 -13.59
N PRO A 747 0.31 -37.33 -14.50
CA PRO A 747 0.79 -38.55 -15.15
C PRO A 747 1.31 -39.62 -14.18
N SER A 748 1.97 -39.24 -13.08
CA SER A 748 2.50 -40.20 -12.09
C SER A 748 1.59 -40.43 -10.88
N GLY A 749 0.64 -39.54 -10.62
CA GLY A 749 -0.19 -39.53 -9.41
C GLY A 749 0.55 -39.11 -8.14
N GLU A 750 1.82 -38.71 -8.26
CA GLU A 750 2.68 -38.34 -7.13
C GLU A 750 2.32 -36.95 -6.60
N ILE A 751 2.29 -36.81 -5.27
CA ILE A 751 2.11 -35.52 -4.60
C ILE A 751 3.49 -34.92 -4.37
N MET A 752 3.71 -33.71 -4.87
CA MET A 752 4.97 -33.00 -4.74
C MET A 752 4.74 -31.50 -4.59
N SER A 753 5.81 -30.73 -4.39
CA SER A 753 5.68 -29.28 -4.32
C SER A 753 5.24 -28.72 -5.68
N VAL A 754 4.59 -27.56 -5.68
CA VAL A 754 4.18 -26.87 -6.92
C VAL A 754 5.39 -26.61 -7.83
N TYR A 755 6.52 -26.22 -7.23
CA TYR A 755 7.77 -26.01 -7.96
C TYR A 755 8.27 -27.30 -8.63
N ASP A 756 8.36 -28.40 -7.89
CA ASP A 756 8.87 -29.67 -8.43
C ASP A 756 7.98 -30.22 -9.54
N ALA A 757 6.65 -30.14 -9.36
CA ALA A 757 5.69 -30.54 -10.39
C ALA A 757 5.85 -29.70 -11.66
N ALA A 758 6.00 -28.38 -11.53
CA ALA A 758 6.16 -27.48 -12.65
C ALA A 758 7.46 -27.74 -13.43
N MET A 759 8.58 -27.93 -12.74
CA MET A 759 9.85 -28.28 -13.38
C MET A 759 9.78 -29.63 -14.09
N ARG A 760 9.09 -30.62 -13.51
CA ARG A 760 8.86 -31.92 -14.14
C ARG A 760 8.05 -31.78 -15.43
N TYR A 761 6.91 -31.10 -15.39
CA TYR A 761 6.11 -30.85 -16.59
C TYR A 761 6.87 -30.08 -17.67
N MET A 762 7.70 -29.10 -17.28
CA MET A 762 8.56 -28.38 -18.21
C MET A 762 9.56 -29.32 -18.90
N SER A 763 10.16 -30.28 -18.17
CA SER A 763 11.04 -31.30 -18.76
C SER A 763 10.30 -32.30 -19.67
N GLU A 764 9.01 -32.50 -19.44
CA GLU A 764 8.13 -33.35 -20.24
C GLU A 764 7.56 -32.60 -21.46
N GLY A 765 7.82 -31.29 -21.61
CA GLY A 765 7.31 -30.47 -22.71
C GLY A 765 5.80 -30.20 -22.63
N VAL A 766 5.20 -30.31 -21.44
CA VAL A 766 3.76 -30.18 -21.22
C VAL A 766 3.41 -28.76 -20.75
N PRO A 767 2.52 -28.02 -21.46
CA PRO A 767 2.10 -26.70 -21.02
C PRO A 767 1.21 -26.78 -19.77
N LEU A 768 1.27 -25.74 -18.93
CA LEU A 768 0.53 -25.67 -17.68
C LEU A 768 -0.52 -24.56 -17.68
N LEU A 769 -1.61 -24.80 -16.94
CA LEU A 769 -2.62 -23.79 -16.65
C LEU A 769 -3.02 -23.80 -15.17
N ILE A 770 -3.66 -22.72 -14.72
CA ILE A 770 -4.29 -22.62 -13.40
C ILE A 770 -5.79 -22.44 -13.58
N ILE A 771 -6.58 -23.15 -12.79
CA ILE A 771 -8.04 -22.94 -12.69
C ILE A 771 -8.33 -22.32 -11.32
N ALA A 772 -9.15 -21.28 -11.27
CA ALA A 772 -9.54 -20.59 -10.03
C ALA A 772 -11.02 -20.18 -10.03
N GLY A 773 -11.55 -19.86 -8.84
CA GLY A 773 -12.88 -19.31 -8.68
C GLY A 773 -12.92 -17.79 -8.91
N LYS A 774 -13.72 -17.09 -8.11
CA LYS A 774 -13.90 -15.63 -8.17
C LYS A 774 -12.75 -14.89 -7.48
N GLU A 775 -12.54 -13.63 -7.86
CA GLU A 775 -11.60 -12.69 -7.22
C GLU A 775 -10.15 -13.20 -7.18
N TYR A 776 -9.72 -13.89 -8.25
CA TYR A 776 -8.35 -14.38 -8.34
C TYR A 776 -7.35 -13.21 -8.38
N GLY A 777 -6.40 -13.22 -7.46
CA GLY A 777 -5.36 -12.19 -7.35
C GLY A 777 -5.65 -11.03 -6.39
N LEU A 778 -6.56 -11.19 -5.43
CA LEU A 778 -6.87 -10.16 -4.43
C LEU A 778 -5.64 -9.61 -3.69
N GLY A 779 -5.64 -8.30 -3.41
CA GLY A 779 -4.76 -7.69 -2.41
C GLY A 779 -3.60 -6.85 -2.96
N SER A 780 -2.36 -7.30 -2.72
CA SER A 780 -1.14 -6.52 -2.98
C SER A 780 -0.80 -6.46 -4.47
N SER A 781 -0.21 -5.34 -4.92
CA SER A 781 0.17 -5.09 -6.32
C SER A 781 1.40 -5.88 -6.82
N ARG A 782 1.87 -6.88 -6.08
CA ARG A 782 3.12 -7.59 -6.38
C ARG A 782 3.06 -8.32 -7.73
N ASP A 783 3.96 -7.98 -8.63
CA ASP A 783 4.10 -8.57 -9.96
C ASP A 783 4.69 -9.99 -9.94
N TRP A 784 5.41 -10.38 -8.88
CA TRP A 784 5.82 -11.76 -8.65
C TRP A 784 4.67 -12.76 -8.61
N ALA A 785 3.45 -12.32 -8.33
CA ALA A 785 2.26 -13.16 -8.48
C ALA A 785 1.94 -13.52 -9.94
N ALA A 786 2.49 -12.81 -10.93
CA ALA A 786 2.42 -13.16 -12.35
C ALA A 786 3.75 -13.70 -12.89
N ARG A 787 4.88 -13.10 -12.51
CA ARG A 787 6.22 -13.55 -12.93
C ARG A 787 6.49 -15.00 -12.51
N ALA A 788 6.14 -15.37 -11.27
CA ALA A 788 6.44 -16.71 -10.79
C ALA A 788 5.62 -17.78 -11.53
N PRO A 789 4.28 -17.69 -11.69
CA PRO A 789 3.54 -18.60 -12.56
C PRO A 789 4.11 -18.70 -13.98
N ARG A 790 4.46 -17.57 -14.60
CA ARG A 790 5.06 -17.57 -15.95
C ARG A 790 6.37 -18.37 -16.00
N LEU A 791 7.25 -18.18 -15.01
CA LEU A 791 8.51 -18.92 -14.89
C LEU A 791 8.34 -20.38 -14.46
N LEU A 792 7.20 -20.74 -13.85
CA LEU A 792 6.79 -22.14 -13.64
C LEU A 792 6.28 -22.79 -14.93
N GLY A 793 6.20 -22.08 -16.05
CA GLY A 793 5.67 -22.60 -17.31
C GLY A 793 4.15 -22.56 -17.42
N VAL A 794 3.47 -21.82 -16.54
CA VAL A 794 2.03 -21.55 -16.69
C VAL A 794 1.83 -20.65 -17.91
N ARG A 795 0.96 -21.09 -18.82
CA ARG A 795 0.63 -20.41 -20.08
C ARG A 795 -0.75 -19.75 -20.07
N ALA A 796 -1.62 -20.14 -19.14
CA ALA A 796 -2.95 -19.55 -19.00
C ALA A 796 -3.48 -19.67 -17.57
N VAL A 797 -4.34 -18.72 -17.19
CA VAL A 797 -5.17 -18.78 -15.98
C VAL A 797 -6.63 -18.66 -16.40
N ILE A 798 -7.46 -19.61 -15.96
CA ILE A 798 -8.91 -19.60 -16.16
C ILE A 798 -9.56 -19.37 -14.80
N ALA A 799 -10.22 -18.23 -14.63
CA ALA A 799 -10.90 -17.87 -13.39
C ALA A 799 -12.32 -17.35 -13.68
N GLU A 800 -13.21 -17.44 -12.69
CA GLU A 800 -14.55 -16.84 -12.80
C GLU A 800 -14.47 -15.30 -12.80
N SER A 801 -13.54 -14.73 -12.05
CA SER A 801 -13.21 -13.30 -12.10
C SER A 801 -11.80 -13.01 -11.58
N PHE A 802 -11.22 -11.87 -12.01
CA PHE A 802 -9.89 -11.42 -11.62
C PHE A 802 -9.94 -10.08 -10.89
N GLU A 803 -9.00 -9.88 -9.99
CA GLU A 803 -8.71 -8.56 -9.43
C GLU A 803 -7.84 -7.73 -10.38
N ARG A 804 -8.13 -6.42 -10.46
CA ARG A 804 -7.66 -5.53 -11.55
C ARG A 804 -6.15 -5.57 -11.76
N ILE A 805 -5.38 -5.30 -10.71
CA ILE A 805 -3.91 -5.23 -10.78
C ILE A 805 -3.33 -6.58 -11.18
N HIS A 806 -3.88 -7.67 -10.64
CA HIS A 806 -3.38 -9.00 -10.93
C HIS A 806 -3.62 -9.39 -12.39
N ARG A 807 -4.81 -9.07 -12.94
CA ARG A 807 -5.10 -9.24 -14.36
C ARG A 807 -4.09 -8.51 -15.24
N SER A 808 -3.82 -7.23 -14.96
CA SER A 808 -2.83 -6.44 -15.72
C SER A 808 -1.43 -7.04 -15.62
N ASN A 809 -1.04 -7.55 -14.44
CA ASN A 809 0.26 -8.22 -14.26
C ASN A 809 0.37 -9.52 -15.05
N LEU A 810 -0.70 -10.32 -15.12
CA LEU A 810 -0.73 -11.52 -15.96
C LEU A 810 -0.54 -11.14 -17.43
N VAL A 811 -1.33 -10.19 -17.94
CA VAL A 811 -1.21 -9.69 -19.33
C VAL A 811 0.20 -9.18 -19.62
N GLY A 812 0.79 -8.40 -18.70
CA GLY A 812 2.14 -7.86 -18.87
C GLY A 812 3.26 -8.90 -18.90
N MET A 813 3.01 -10.14 -18.46
CA MET A 813 3.97 -11.24 -18.50
C MET A 813 3.79 -12.20 -19.70
N GLY A 814 2.83 -11.91 -20.57
CA GLY A 814 2.36 -12.80 -21.65
C GLY A 814 1.62 -14.02 -21.12
#